data_AF-I0AMZ4-F1
#
_entry.id   AF-I0AMZ4-F1
#
_cell.length_a   1.000
_cell.length_b   1.000
_cell.length_c   1.000
_cell.angle_alpha   90.00
_cell.angle_beta   90.00
_cell.angle_gamma   90.00
#
_symmetry.space_group_name_H-M   'P 1'
#
loop_
_entity.id
_entity.type
_entity.pdbx_description
1 polymer ?
#
loop_
_entity_poly.entity_id
_entity_poly.type
_entity_poly.pdbx_seq_one_letter_code
_entity_poly.pdbx_strand_id
1 'polypeptide(L)'
;MKFLKLITNIFIVIFLLSTNSFSQLKMDENLYNEIQQKLIFKYGDSVKLKWIYQIDSLELYDGYYPLPYKLSNPYGTLTHTTIFTATKQTEFSCKGLVGIYKNGSILWDSDTTMNCTSDLDKYTGLVIFSVSDINRDGKVDIVLSSISFGPTDYSTVHRLYAYSWDGSNGWLITDTDSEGRSTLNSFLGPGDFDFVDVDGDGIYEITADWYIDLDEYKTKLKVFTYYWNGYKYAFDSNKPQPQPYDFLVQNNIDVSLKASVEKVDSLYNYNYVLHNLSNSKQEIKYFYLQFSSDSIYSSSQPKNWLFVGSSGLFLFACLENPSLFYDSVNFVKKGEYKDFNFTAKGLPAIIQCFIQAYNQTPPLEDTVEGRFISFDDFNNNILVNSARIFTVGPSEHFYSLENIEIIDSLNGYVSQSHQLGWITNQTTADKYDSLFNAAKAQLQQNNNNAARTTLQTVLQQVDIDSTDNLTSEAYALIKYNTEYLIEKIPLQTQLTLDVINPTMSLVNPGSFTMEVKGTGFTANSVIYFNSNARTTTFVTDTLLTAEIQSTDVSAAGNFPVWVSTGTTKSDTLIYSVVTTLPKPVRPVLECVRNNGDGTYTAYFGYKNDNTVSVYIPLGSKSKFTPTPQDRGQTRVFLPGRHNRVFTVSFNGSNLVWTLNGRTSTASSNSAPCN
;
A
#
# COMPACT_ATOMS: atom_id res chain seq x y z
N MET A 1 -3.51 21.97 9.79
CA MET A 1 -4.60 22.44 10.69
C MET A 1 -5.62 21.36 11.08
N LYS A 2 -6.14 20.53 10.16
CA LYS A 2 -7.08 19.42 10.50
C LYS A 2 -6.41 18.24 11.23
N PHE A 3 -5.17 17.90 10.88
CA PHE A 3 -4.42 16.78 11.46
C PHE A 3 -4.14 16.95 12.96
N LEU A 4 -3.62 18.11 13.39
CA LEU A 4 -3.40 18.42 14.81
C LEU A 4 -4.73 18.54 15.58
N LYS A 5 -5.75 19.21 15.01
CA LYS A 5 -7.10 19.24 15.62
C LYS A 5 -7.68 17.84 15.80
N LEU A 6 -7.40 16.90 14.90
CA LEU A 6 -7.84 15.51 15.03
C LEU A 6 -7.08 14.80 16.17
N ILE A 7 -5.76 14.98 16.26
CA ILE A 7 -4.92 14.43 17.35
C ILE A 7 -5.35 15.01 18.70
N THR A 8 -5.42 16.34 18.84
CA THR A 8 -5.83 17.04 20.07
C THR A 8 -7.28 16.68 20.46
N ASN A 9 -8.21 16.58 19.50
CA ASN A 9 -9.59 16.16 19.80
C ASN A 9 -9.70 14.68 20.16
N ILE A 10 -8.88 13.79 19.61
CA ILE A 10 -8.85 12.36 19.98
C ILE A 10 -8.32 12.21 21.42
N PHE A 11 -7.27 12.94 21.80
CA PHE A 11 -6.79 12.98 23.18
C PHE A 11 -7.87 13.48 24.15
N ILE A 12 -8.63 14.52 23.78
CA ILE A 12 -9.74 15.05 24.59
C ILE A 12 -10.92 14.04 24.68
N VAL A 13 -11.27 13.36 23.59
CA VAL A 13 -12.39 12.39 23.56
C VAL A 13 -12.07 11.10 24.33
N ILE A 14 -10.82 10.61 24.29
CA ILE A 14 -10.38 9.47 25.10
C ILE A 14 -10.36 9.83 26.59
N PHE A 15 -9.94 11.06 26.94
CA PHE A 15 -10.00 11.56 28.31
C PHE A 15 -11.43 11.59 28.85
N LEU A 16 -12.41 12.02 28.02
CA LEU A 16 -13.83 12.09 28.39
C LEU A 16 -14.50 10.71 28.53
N LEU A 17 -14.11 9.71 27.74
CA LEU A 17 -14.68 8.35 27.80
C LEU A 17 -14.16 7.50 28.98
N SER A 18 -13.14 7.98 29.71
CA SER A 18 -12.61 7.33 30.92
C SER A 18 -13.31 7.76 32.22
N THR A 19 -14.31 8.64 32.14
CA THR A 19 -15.08 9.13 33.30
C THR A 19 -16.12 8.10 33.78
N ASN A 20 -15.70 6.86 34.01
CA ASN A 20 -16.45 5.94 34.86
C ASN A 20 -16.01 6.15 36.31
N SER A 21 -16.94 6.71 37.09
CA SER A 21 -17.04 6.69 38.56
C SER A 21 -15.85 6.09 39.33
N PHE A 22 -14.82 6.88 39.65
CA PHE A 22 -13.83 6.48 40.64
C PHE A 22 -14.52 6.42 42.01
N SER A 23 -14.74 5.20 42.51
CA SER A 23 -15.06 4.96 43.91
C SER A 23 -13.90 5.46 44.78
N GLN A 24 -14.19 6.25 45.83
CA GLN A 24 -13.19 6.67 46.83
C GLN A 24 -12.50 5.43 47.42
N LEU A 25 -11.23 5.22 47.05
CA LEU A 25 -10.38 4.14 47.55
C LEU A 25 -9.83 4.52 48.93
N LYS A 26 -9.89 3.60 49.90
CA LYS A 26 -9.34 3.77 51.25
C LYS A 26 -7.98 3.10 51.37
N MET A 27 -7.03 3.77 52.04
CA MET A 27 -5.74 3.18 52.41
C MET A 27 -5.93 1.90 53.24
N ASP A 28 -5.11 0.87 53.02
CA ASP A 28 -5.07 -0.32 53.90
C ASP A 28 -4.46 0.06 55.26
N GLU A 29 -5.33 0.48 56.19
CA GLU A 29 -4.94 0.91 57.53
C GLU A 29 -4.25 -0.20 58.33
N ASN A 30 -4.59 -1.48 58.10
CA ASN A 30 -3.97 -2.60 58.82
C ASN A 30 -2.51 -2.76 58.39
N LEU A 31 -2.27 -2.78 57.07
CA LEU A 31 -0.93 -2.85 56.50
C LEU A 31 -0.08 -1.63 56.90
N TYR A 32 -0.67 -0.42 56.84
CA TYR A 32 -0.02 0.80 57.28
C TYR A 32 0.44 0.72 58.74
N ASN A 33 -0.46 0.32 59.65
CA ASN A 33 -0.16 0.19 61.07
C ASN A 33 0.89 -0.89 61.34
N GLU A 34 0.85 -2.00 60.61
CA GLU A 34 1.86 -3.06 60.73
C GLU A 34 3.26 -2.57 60.35
N ILE A 35 3.40 -1.90 59.19
CA ILE A 35 4.67 -1.34 58.73
C ILE A 35 5.16 -0.28 59.73
N GLN A 36 4.27 0.60 60.21
CA GLN A 36 4.60 1.62 61.21
C GLN A 36 5.16 1.01 62.51
N GLN A 37 4.58 -0.08 63.02
CA GLN A 37 5.09 -0.76 64.21
C GLN A 37 6.49 -1.34 64.01
N LYS A 38 6.75 -1.93 62.84
CA LYS A 38 8.09 -2.46 62.49
C LYS A 38 9.12 -1.34 62.38
N LEU A 39 8.74 -0.20 61.81
CA LEU A 39 9.60 0.97 61.76
C LEU A 39 9.92 1.52 63.16
N ILE A 40 8.91 1.62 64.04
CA ILE A 40 9.13 2.04 65.44
C ILE A 40 10.11 1.09 66.14
N PHE A 41 9.95 -0.23 65.96
CA PHE A 41 10.85 -1.21 66.53
C PHE A 41 12.30 -1.04 66.04
N LYS A 42 12.50 -0.72 64.74
CA LYS A 42 13.84 -0.54 64.14
C LYS A 42 14.47 0.82 64.46
N TYR A 43 13.70 1.91 64.47
CA TYR A 43 14.22 3.29 64.48
C TYR A 43 13.79 4.17 65.67
N GLY A 44 12.89 3.68 66.52
CA GLY A 44 12.28 4.40 67.64
C GLY A 44 11.04 5.22 67.25
N ASP A 45 10.36 5.79 68.24
CA ASP A 45 9.02 6.40 68.09
C ASP A 45 8.94 7.66 67.21
N SER A 46 10.09 8.26 66.89
CA SER A 46 10.17 9.47 66.06
C SER A 46 10.07 9.19 64.56
N VAL A 47 10.08 7.93 64.13
CA VAL A 47 9.83 7.55 62.74
C VAL A 47 8.32 7.54 62.43
N LYS A 48 7.95 8.12 61.30
CA LYS A 48 6.58 8.19 60.79
C LYS A 48 6.56 7.67 59.36
N LEU A 49 5.84 6.57 59.16
CA LEU A 49 5.43 6.08 57.86
C LEU A 49 4.64 7.18 57.15
N LYS A 50 4.92 7.38 55.86
CA LYS A 50 4.29 8.43 55.07
C LYS A 50 3.40 7.84 54.00
N TRP A 51 3.98 7.08 53.08
CA TRP A 51 3.23 6.48 51.97
C TRP A 51 3.54 4.99 51.86
N ILE A 52 2.55 4.24 51.35
CA ILE A 52 2.65 2.82 50.98
C ILE A 52 2.10 2.64 49.57
N TYR A 53 2.71 1.77 48.79
CA TYR A 53 2.34 1.47 47.40
C TYR A 53 2.46 -0.03 47.15
N GLN A 54 1.34 -0.70 46.87
CA GLN A 54 1.29 -2.14 46.57
C GLN A 54 1.45 -2.38 45.07
N ILE A 55 2.49 -3.10 44.67
CA ILE A 55 2.91 -3.21 43.26
C ILE A 55 1.91 -3.98 42.38
N ASP A 56 1.15 -4.92 42.95
CA ASP A 56 0.19 -5.73 42.19
C ASP A 56 -1.28 -5.30 42.41
N SER A 57 -1.50 -4.20 43.13
CA SER A 57 -2.85 -3.69 43.37
C SER A 57 -3.17 -2.56 42.38
N LEU A 58 -4.25 -2.71 41.62
CA LEU A 58 -4.84 -1.62 40.82
C LEU A 58 -5.51 -0.55 41.71
N GLU A 59 -5.54 -0.75 43.04
CA GLU A 59 -6.34 0.01 43.99
C GLU A 59 -5.50 1.03 44.77
N LEU A 60 -5.13 2.16 44.15
CA LEU A 60 -4.57 3.35 44.83
C LEU A 60 -5.13 4.58 44.05
N TYR A 61 -5.79 5.61 44.58
CA TYR A 61 -5.48 6.50 45.72
C TYR A 61 -6.66 7.49 46.03
N ASP A 62 -6.66 8.08 47.22
CA ASP A 62 -7.55 9.14 47.74
C ASP A 62 -7.11 10.55 47.29
N GLY A 63 -7.69 11.03 46.19
CA GLY A 63 -8.20 12.41 46.04
C GLY A 63 -7.27 13.63 46.09
N TYR A 64 -6.02 13.55 46.57
CA TYR A 64 -5.24 14.76 46.87
C TYR A 64 -3.89 14.94 46.16
N TYR A 65 -3.23 13.93 45.56
CA TYR A 65 -2.01 14.09 44.74
C TYR A 65 -1.80 12.89 43.80
N PRO A 66 -1.11 13.06 42.66
CA PRO A 66 -1.14 12.11 41.56
C PRO A 66 -0.36 10.84 41.89
N LEU A 67 -0.80 9.76 41.25
CA LEU A 67 -0.09 8.48 41.19
C LEU A 67 1.38 8.68 40.77
N PRO A 68 2.29 7.73 41.07
CA PRO A 68 3.64 7.76 40.51
C PRO A 68 3.56 8.03 39.01
N TYR A 69 4.39 8.96 38.52
CA TYR A 69 4.45 9.34 37.11
C TYR A 69 4.59 8.11 36.21
N LYS A 70 5.33 7.11 36.69
CA LYS A 70 5.51 5.82 36.02
C LYS A 70 5.60 4.70 37.05
N LEU A 71 4.88 3.61 36.83
CA LEU A 71 5.06 2.36 37.56
C LEU A 71 5.30 1.19 36.59
N SER A 72 6.44 0.54 36.71
CA SER A 72 6.82 -0.61 35.89
C SER A 72 7.72 -1.52 36.70
N ASN A 73 7.40 -2.82 36.67
CA ASN A 73 8.15 -3.88 37.33
C ASN A 73 8.58 -4.91 36.27
N PRO A 74 9.43 -4.50 35.30
CA PRO A 74 9.72 -5.29 34.10
C PRO A 74 10.42 -6.62 34.42
N TYR A 75 11.07 -6.71 35.58
CA TYR A 75 11.84 -7.87 36.02
C TYR A 75 11.15 -8.72 37.09
N GLY A 76 9.97 -8.31 37.55
CA GLY A 76 9.23 -9.02 38.60
C GLY A 76 9.88 -8.99 40.00
N THR A 77 10.94 -8.21 40.21
CA THR A 77 11.68 -8.16 41.49
C THR A 77 10.88 -7.50 42.60
N LEU A 78 9.84 -6.74 42.25
CA LEU A 78 8.91 -6.11 43.19
C LEU A 78 7.55 -6.82 43.28
N THR A 79 7.38 -7.97 42.64
CA THR A 79 6.07 -8.65 42.62
C THR A 79 5.67 -9.08 44.03
N HIS A 80 4.42 -8.80 44.38
CA HIS A 80 3.78 -8.98 45.68
C HIS A 80 4.50 -8.25 46.81
N THR A 81 5.05 -7.06 46.52
CA THR A 81 5.67 -6.19 47.54
C THR A 81 4.85 -4.91 47.74
N THR A 82 5.09 -4.28 48.89
CA THR A 82 4.66 -2.92 49.19
C THR A 82 5.90 -2.04 49.30
N ILE A 83 6.03 -1.04 48.43
CA ILE A 83 7.02 0.03 48.60
C ILE A 83 6.47 1.01 49.61
N PHE A 84 7.30 1.49 50.53
CA PHE A 84 6.89 2.51 51.49
C PHE A 84 7.95 3.59 51.65
N THR A 85 7.52 4.76 52.10
CA THR A 85 8.43 5.83 52.50
C THR A 85 8.13 6.26 53.93
N ALA A 86 9.15 6.65 54.66
CA ALA A 86 9.01 7.13 56.03
C ALA A 86 9.96 8.30 56.29
N THR A 87 9.67 9.08 57.31
CA THR A 87 10.56 10.12 57.79
C THR A 87 10.76 10.02 59.29
N LYS A 88 11.97 10.33 59.74
CA LYS A 88 12.35 10.49 61.14
C LYS A 88 12.63 11.97 61.35
N GLN A 89 11.73 12.63 62.07
CA GLN A 89 11.90 14.04 62.41
C GLN A 89 12.79 14.20 63.64
N THR A 90 13.68 15.18 63.58
CA THR A 90 14.44 15.72 64.71
C THR A 90 14.10 17.20 64.86
N GLU A 91 14.48 17.83 65.97
CA GLU A 91 14.19 19.24 66.26
C GLU A 91 14.71 20.22 65.18
N PHE A 92 15.72 19.81 64.40
CA PHE A 92 16.41 20.66 63.41
C PHE A 92 16.61 20.01 62.02
N SER A 93 16.15 18.77 61.80
CA SER A 93 16.33 18.07 60.51
C SER A 93 15.31 16.95 60.29
N CYS A 94 14.99 16.68 59.02
CA CYS A 94 14.24 15.51 58.59
C CYS A 94 15.22 14.49 58.00
N LYS A 95 15.09 13.23 58.41
CA LYS A 95 15.76 12.09 57.74
C LYS A 95 14.72 11.21 57.08
N GLY A 96 14.84 11.03 55.78
CA GLY A 96 13.94 10.21 54.99
C GLY A 96 14.45 8.79 54.80
N LEU A 97 13.53 7.87 54.49
CA LEU A 97 13.85 6.55 53.99
C LEU A 97 12.79 6.01 53.04
N VAL A 98 13.19 5.07 52.21
CA VAL A 98 12.34 4.21 51.39
C VAL A 98 12.59 2.77 51.80
N GLY A 99 11.58 1.92 51.74
CA GLY A 99 11.73 0.51 51.98
C GLY A 99 10.74 -0.34 51.21
N ILE A 100 11.02 -1.63 51.24
CA ILE A 100 10.25 -2.67 50.57
C ILE A 100 9.78 -3.64 51.63
N TYR A 101 8.48 -3.85 51.67
CA TYR A 101 7.79 -4.70 52.62
C TYR A 101 7.16 -5.89 51.90
N LYS A 102 7.28 -7.07 52.49
CA LYS A 102 6.65 -8.30 51.98
C LYS A 102 6.41 -9.28 53.12
N ASN A 103 5.22 -9.88 53.15
CA ASN A 103 4.88 -11.01 54.02
C ASN A 103 5.27 -10.83 55.50
N GLY A 104 4.87 -9.73 56.14
CA GLY A 104 5.17 -9.55 57.56
C GLY A 104 6.56 -8.99 57.86
N SER A 105 7.38 -8.63 56.87
CA SER A 105 8.76 -8.19 57.11
C SER A 105 9.16 -7.03 56.19
N ILE A 106 9.97 -6.11 56.73
CA ILE A 106 10.73 -5.15 55.91
C ILE A 106 11.89 -5.93 55.30
N LEU A 107 11.86 -6.15 53.98
CA LEU A 107 12.91 -6.87 53.26
C LEU A 107 14.19 -6.07 53.17
N TRP A 108 14.03 -4.78 52.87
CA TRP A 108 15.11 -3.82 52.74
C TRP A 108 14.55 -2.42 52.97
N ASP A 109 15.39 -1.52 53.47
CA ASP A 109 15.15 -0.09 53.48
C ASP A 109 16.48 0.67 53.39
N SER A 110 16.41 1.93 52.98
CA SER A 110 17.58 2.78 52.74
C SER A 110 18.27 3.32 54.00
N ASP A 111 17.81 2.91 55.20
CA ASP A 111 18.04 3.58 56.46
C ASP A 111 17.64 5.08 56.48
N THR A 112 17.68 5.72 57.64
CA THR A 112 17.40 7.17 57.81
C THR A 112 18.58 8.03 57.37
N THR A 113 19.11 7.80 56.17
CA THR A 113 20.32 8.46 55.65
C THR A 113 19.99 9.63 54.70
N MET A 114 18.79 9.66 54.12
CA MET A 114 18.39 10.72 53.20
C MET A 114 18.12 12.03 53.94
N ASN A 115 18.77 13.11 53.55
CA ASN A 115 18.45 14.43 54.09
C ASN A 115 17.31 15.08 53.31
N CYS A 116 16.08 14.92 53.80
CA CYS A 116 15.00 15.84 53.47
C CYS A 116 15.35 17.18 54.11
N THR A 117 15.54 18.23 53.31
CA THR A 117 16.31 19.44 53.65
C THR A 117 15.89 20.24 54.88
N SER A 118 16.81 21.10 55.33
CA SER A 118 16.75 21.98 56.50
C SER A 118 15.87 23.23 56.36
N ASP A 119 15.36 23.51 55.16
CA ASP A 119 14.67 24.76 54.88
C ASP A 119 13.16 24.51 54.82
N LEU A 120 12.49 24.98 55.88
CA LEU A 120 11.04 25.19 56.02
C LEU A 120 10.19 23.99 56.49
N ASP A 121 9.68 24.18 57.72
CA ASP A 121 8.47 23.68 58.38
C ASP A 121 7.96 22.23 58.24
N LYS A 122 7.21 21.85 59.29
CA LYS A 122 6.60 20.57 59.69
C LYS A 122 5.90 19.69 58.63
N TYR A 123 5.87 20.07 57.37
CA TYR A 123 5.13 19.40 56.31
C TYR A 123 5.98 18.95 55.11
N THR A 124 7.26 18.61 55.31
CA THR A 124 8.02 17.93 54.26
C THR A 124 7.73 16.44 54.22
N GLY A 125 7.59 15.88 53.01
CA GLY A 125 7.42 14.44 52.81
C GLY A 125 8.10 13.93 51.53
N LEU A 126 8.48 12.65 51.55
CA LEU A 126 9.05 11.90 50.42
C LEU A 126 8.01 11.04 49.70
N VAL A 127 7.60 11.45 48.51
CA VAL A 127 6.69 10.67 47.66
C VAL A 127 7.44 9.78 46.70
N ILE A 128 6.82 8.66 46.30
CA ILE A 128 7.31 7.85 45.18
C ILE A 128 6.92 8.57 43.89
N PHE A 129 7.93 9.05 43.17
CA PHE A 129 7.77 9.74 41.90
C PHE A 129 7.69 8.75 40.74
N SER A 130 8.54 7.72 40.72
CA SER A 130 8.55 6.70 39.67
C SER A 130 9.10 5.38 40.19
N VAL A 131 8.64 4.27 39.62
CA VAL A 131 9.22 2.95 39.77
C VAL A 131 9.45 2.41 38.37
N SER A 132 10.69 2.42 37.91
CA SER A 132 11.06 1.93 36.57
C SER A 132 12.57 1.79 36.44
N ASP A 133 13.03 1.01 35.48
CA ASP A 133 14.45 0.97 35.11
C ASP A 133 14.80 2.23 34.29
N ILE A 134 15.35 3.27 34.94
CA ILE A 134 15.68 4.56 34.27
C ILE A 134 17.09 4.53 33.66
N ASN A 135 18.02 3.80 34.28
CA ASN A 135 19.41 3.69 33.81
C ASN A 135 19.65 2.51 32.84
N ARG A 136 18.63 1.69 32.61
CA ARG A 136 18.62 0.49 31.75
C ARG A 136 19.68 -0.54 32.13
N ASP A 137 19.95 -0.69 33.43
CA ASP A 137 20.95 -1.61 33.95
C ASP A 137 20.39 -3.02 34.26
N GLY A 138 19.10 -3.26 34.01
CA GLY A 138 18.44 -4.53 34.30
C GLY A 138 17.84 -4.62 35.70
N LYS A 139 17.72 -3.49 36.41
CA LYS A 139 17.13 -3.40 37.76
C LYS A 139 16.03 -2.36 37.80
N VAL A 140 15.17 -2.44 38.81
CA VAL A 140 14.13 -1.42 38.99
C VAL A 140 14.69 -0.29 39.83
N ASP A 141 14.49 0.95 39.40
CA ASP A 141 14.82 2.13 40.18
C ASP A 141 13.58 2.73 40.82
N ILE A 142 13.64 2.93 42.14
CA ILE A 142 12.60 3.59 42.94
C ILE A 142 13.01 5.05 43.10
N VAL A 143 12.35 5.92 42.36
CA VAL A 143 12.60 7.36 42.35
C VAL A 143 11.62 8.05 43.29
N LEU A 144 12.16 8.91 44.15
CA LEU A 144 11.47 9.64 45.19
C LEU A 144 11.64 11.14 44.96
N SER A 145 10.61 11.91 45.24
CA SER A 145 10.67 13.37 45.24
C SER A 145 10.43 13.92 46.65
N SER A 146 11.26 14.87 47.08
CA SER A 146 11.00 15.65 48.28
C SER A 146 9.96 16.73 47.99
N ILE A 147 8.89 16.79 48.77
CA ILE A 147 7.84 17.81 48.69
C ILE A 147 7.83 18.62 49.99
N SER A 148 7.59 19.92 49.90
CA SER A 148 7.31 20.82 51.03
C SER A 148 5.87 21.35 50.92
N PHE A 149 5.09 21.34 52.01
CA PHE A 149 3.77 21.97 52.06
C PHE A 149 3.79 23.21 52.97
N GLY A 150 3.52 24.40 52.41
CA GLY A 150 3.42 25.65 53.18
C GLY A 150 2.52 26.69 52.49
N PRO A 151 1.79 27.56 53.23
CA PRO A 151 0.84 28.52 52.64
C PRO A 151 1.49 29.70 51.90
N THR A 152 2.81 29.84 52.00
CA THR A 152 3.60 30.91 51.39
C THR A 152 5.00 30.33 51.17
N ASP A 153 5.48 30.25 49.92
CA ASP A 153 6.85 30.62 49.52
C ASP A 153 7.24 30.04 48.16
N TYR A 154 7.41 30.95 47.20
CA TYR A 154 7.95 30.71 45.85
C TYR A 154 9.47 30.39 45.88
N SER A 155 9.96 29.59 46.83
CA SER A 155 11.40 29.39 47.04
C SER A 155 11.83 28.02 47.58
N THR A 156 10.99 26.98 47.48
CA THR A 156 11.35 25.64 47.97
C THR A 156 12.03 24.81 46.88
N VAL A 157 13.18 24.21 47.21
CA VAL A 157 13.97 23.36 46.31
C VAL A 157 13.52 21.90 46.43
N HIS A 158 12.98 21.34 45.36
CA HIS A 158 12.61 19.93 45.26
C HIS A 158 13.80 19.08 44.85
N ARG A 159 13.91 17.87 45.40
CA ARG A 159 15.04 16.96 45.17
C ARG A 159 14.57 15.58 44.78
N LEU A 160 15.22 15.00 43.78
CA LEU A 160 15.02 13.60 43.40
C LEU A 160 16.07 12.70 44.03
N TYR A 161 15.62 11.62 44.64
CA TYR A 161 16.45 10.51 45.09
C TYR A 161 16.05 9.28 44.29
N ALA A 162 17.00 8.51 43.77
CA ALA A 162 16.73 7.26 43.08
C ALA A 162 17.52 6.13 43.74
N TYR A 163 16.84 5.03 44.01
CA TYR A 163 17.42 3.82 44.57
C TYR A 163 17.24 2.67 43.58
N SER A 164 18.34 2.07 43.14
CA SER A 164 18.29 0.88 42.31
C SER A 164 18.07 -0.36 43.18
N TRP A 165 17.23 -1.29 42.73
CA TRP A 165 16.79 -2.48 43.48
C TRP A 165 17.03 -3.77 42.68
N ASP A 166 17.85 -4.68 43.24
CA ASP A 166 18.19 -5.96 42.60
C ASP A 166 17.27 -7.14 42.98
N GLY A 167 16.26 -6.92 43.83
CA GLY A 167 15.42 -7.98 44.40
C GLY A 167 15.76 -8.37 45.84
N SER A 168 16.91 -7.96 46.36
CA SER A 168 17.37 -8.23 47.73
C SER A 168 17.94 -7.00 48.43
N ASN A 169 18.69 -6.15 47.71
CA ASN A 169 19.33 -4.96 48.22
C ASN A 169 19.02 -3.76 47.33
N GLY A 170 18.99 -2.58 47.96
CA GLY A 170 18.94 -1.31 47.25
C GLY A 170 20.11 -0.41 47.59
N TRP A 171 20.47 0.48 46.65
CA TRP A 171 21.50 1.49 46.85
C TRP A 171 21.17 2.79 46.12
N LEU A 172 21.65 3.89 46.67
CA LEU A 172 21.43 5.22 46.12
C LEU A 172 22.21 5.38 44.80
N ILE A 173 21.51 5.83 43.76
CA ILE A 173 22.06 6.06 42.42
C ILE A 173 21.93 7.54 41.99
N THR A 174 21.75 8.45 42.94
CA THR A 174 21.80 9.90 42.71
C THR A 174 22.98 10.52 43.42
N ASP A 175 23.59 11.53 42.80
CA ASP A 175 24.65 12.31 43.42
C ASP A 175 24.16 13.11 44.63
N THR A 176 25.02 13.27 45.62
CA THR A 176 24.70 13.97 46.88
C THR A 176 25.80 14.94 47.26
N ASP A 177 25.41 16.05 47.88
CA ASP A 177 26.35 17.00 48.47
C ASP A 177 27.02 16.45 49.76
N SER A 178 27.89 17.26 50.37
CA SER A 178 28.60 16.88 51.60
C SER A 178 27.71 16.65 52.81
N GLU A 179 26.44 17.08 52.75
CA GLU A 179 25.46 16.85 53.80
C GLU A 179 24.63 15.58 53.53
N GLY A 180 24.72 14.98 52.34
CA GLY A 180 23.90 13.82 51.95
C GLY A 180 22.54 14.21 51.36
N ARG A 181 22.38 15.45 50.88
CA ARG A 181 21.22 15.89 50.11
C ARG A 181 21.45 15.60 48.63
N SER A 182 20.42 15.16 47.91
CA SER A 182 20.55 14.98 46.46
C SER A 182 20.89 16.30 45.76
N THR A 183 21.83 16.24 44.82
CA THR A 183 22.19 17.36 43.94
C THR A 183 21.23 17.48 42.75
N LEU A 184 20.39 16.48 42.51
CA LEU A 184 19.31 16.53 41.51
C LEU A 184 18.17 17.37 42.06
N ASN A 185 18.08 18.62 41.63
CA ASN A 185 17.12 19.56 42.19
C ASN A 185 16.48 20.52 41.17
N SER A 186 15.28 21.00 41.52
CA SER A 186 14.40 21.88 40.74
C SER A 186 13.69 22.91 41.64
N PHE A 187 13.15 23.99 41.05
CA PHE A 187 12.51 25.13 41.71
C PHE A 187 11.03 25.22 41.29
N LEU A 188 10.10 25.11 42.26
CA LEU A 188 8.63 25.27 42.16
C LEU A 188 7.72 24.01 42.22
N GLY A 189 8.21 22.77 42.08
CA GLY A 189 7.38 21.60 42.34
C GLY A 189 7.98 20.23 41.99
N PRO A 190 7.29 19.12 42.34
CA PRO A 190 7.65 17.77 41.90
C PRO A 190 7.27 17.46 40.44
N GLY A 191 6.50 18.33 39.76
CA GLY A 191 6.13 18.20 38.35
C GLY A 191 7.19 18.69 37.35
N ASP A 192 8.33 19.14 37.86
CA ASP A 192 9.37 19.85 37.12
C ASP A 192 10.55 18.94 36.73
N PHE A 193 10.38 17.62 36.85
CA PHE A 193 11.35 16.62 36.43
C PHE A 193 10.76 15.72 35.34
N ASP A 194 11.55 15.49 34.29
CA ASP A 194 11.21 14.55 33.22
C ASP A 194 12.30 13.49 33.02
N PHE A 195 11.88 12.33 32.51
CA PHE A 195 12.79 11.27 32.08
C PHE A 195 12.84 11.24 30.55
N VAL A 196 13.98 11.61 30.00
CA VAL A 196 14.17 11.83 28.57
C VAL A 196 15.49 11.26 28.10
N ASP A 197 15.57 10.85 26.83
CA ASP A 197 16.81 10.33 26.24
C ASP A 197 17.44 11.47 25.43
N VAL A 198 18.30 12.27 26.06
CA VAL A 198 18.78 13.53 25.49
C VAL A 198 19.80 13.29 24.40
N ASP A 199 20.73 12.37 24.63
CA ASP A 199 21.82 12.06 23.71
C ASP A 199 21.55 10.83 22.82
N GLY A 200 20.38 10.18 22.99
CA GLY A 200 19.93 9.07 22.16
C GLY A 200 20.66 7.77 22.45
N ASP A 201 21.37 7.65 23.58
CA ASP A 201 22.13 6.45 23.93
C ASP A 201 21.23 5.31 24.45
N GLY A 202 19.95 5.62 24.67
CA GLY A 202 18.92 4.70 25.13
C GLY A 202 18.77 4.67 26.66
N ILE A 203 19.57 5.42 27.40
CA ILE A 203 19.42 5.63 28.84
C ILE A 203 18.61 6.90 29.05
N TYR A 204 17.73 6.92 30.05
CA TYR A 204 17.02 8.16 30.36
C TYR A 204 17.91 9.05 31.23
N GLU A 205 18.14 10.27 30.76
CA GLU A 205 18.51 11.42 31.58
C GLU A 205 17.34 11.93 32.40
N ILE A 206 17.68 12.65 33.46
CA ILE A 206 16.72 13.38 34.28
C ILE A 206 16.89 14.85 33.94
N THR A 207 15.87 15.48 33.35
CA THR A 207 15.82 16.94 33.19
C THR A 207 15.08 17.56 34.36
N ALA A 208 15.50 18.76 34.73
CA ALA A 208 14.92 19.54 35.81
C ALA A 208 14.74 20.99 35.37
N ASP A 209 13.51 21.49 35.51
CA ASP A 209 13.16 22.86 35.15
C ASP A 209 13.55 23.87 36.23
N TRP A 210 14.07 25.01 35.81
CA TRP A 210 14.45 26.14 36.67
C TRP A 210 13.94 27.46 36.10
N TYR A 211 13.24 28.24 36.92
CA TYR A 211 12.89 29.62 36.58
C TYR A 211 13.93 30.59 37.14
N ILE A 212 14.57 31.37 36.27
CA ILE A 212 15.74 32.19 36.63
C ILE A 212 15.41 33.69 36.80
N ASP A 213 14.32 34.17 36.21
CA ASP A 213 13.83 35.55 36.39
C ASP A 213 12.38 35.50 36.90
N LEU A 214 12.12 36.11 38.06
CA LEU A 214 10.79 36.26 38.66
C LEU A 214 10.37 37.73 38.62
N ASP A 215 10.41 38.35 37.43
CA ASP A 215 9.74 39.64 37.23
C ASP A 215 8.27 39.39 36.88
N GLU A 216 7.38 40.29 37.32
CA GLU A 216 5.91 40.16 37.43
C GLU A 216 5.17 39.58 36.20
N TYR A 217 5.81 39.46 35.03
CA TYR A 217 5.21 38.92 33.80
C TYR A 217 6.14 38.07 32.90
N LYS A 218 7.38 37.70 33.30
CA LYS A 218 8.27 36.87 32.45
C LYS A 218 9.16 35.93 33.26
N THR A 219 8.95 34.63 33.11
CA THR A 219 9.79 33.59 33.70
C THR A 219 10.74 33.01 32.65
N LYS A 220 12.06 33.12 32.86
CA LYS A 220 13.04 32.46 31.97
C LYS A 220 13.27 31.03 32.44
N LEU A 221 12.84 30.05 31.64
CA LEU A 221 13.02 28.63 31.91
C LEU A 221 14.42 28.18 31.49
N LYS A 222 15.15 27.53 32.39
CA LYS A 222 16.41 26.83 32.10
C LYS A 222 16.28 25.39 32.54
N VAL A 223 16.64 24.47 31.66
CA VAL A 223 16.67 23.05 31.98
C VAL A 223 18.07 22.66 32.43
N PHE A 224 18.17 21.90 33.50
CA PHE A 224 19.39 21.22 33.93
C PHE A 224 19.23 19.72 33.73
N THR A 225 20.24 19.08 33.17
CA THR A 225 20.21 17.66 32.80
C THR A 225 21.21 16.88 33.61
N TYR A 226 20.74 15.80 34.23
CA TYR A 226 21.54 14.89 35.03
C TYR A 226 21.69 13.57 34.27
N TYR A 227 22.94 13.17 34.07
CA TYR A 227 23.33 12.03 33.25
C TYR A 227 23.76 10.85 34.10
N TRP A 228 23.46 9.65 33.61
CA TRP A 228 24.01 8.42 34.16
C TRP A 228 25.51 8.31 33.82
N ASN A 229 26.37 8.24 34.83
CA ASN A 229 27.82 8.09 34.62
C ASN A 229 28.33 6.65 34.78
N GLY A 230 27.43 5.66 34.83
CA GLY A 230 27.74 4.25 35.11
C GLY A 230 27.62 3.86 36.60
N TYR A 231 27.47 4.83 37.49
CA TYR A 231 27.30 4.59 38.93
C TYR A 231 26.17 5.42 39.57
N LYS A 232 26.03 6.69 39.17
CA LYS A 232 25.00 7.60 39.67
C LYS A 232 24.59 8.63 38.62
N TYR A 233 23.40 9.18 38.78
CA TYR A 233 22.96 10.39 38.09
C TYR A 233 23.65 11.62 38.69
N ALA A 234 24.27 12.44 37.84
CA ALA A 234 24.95 13.67 38.24
C ALA A 234 24.86 14.72 37.13
N PHE A 235 24.98 16.00 37.51
CA PHE A 235 25.02 17.09 36.55
C PHE A 235 26.34 17.04 35.77
N ASP A 236 26.25 17.16 34.44
CA ASP A 236 27.42 17.27 33.56
C ASP A 236 27.25 18.44 32.60
N SER A 237 28.00 19.52 32.84
CA SER A 237 27.96 20.73 32.02
C SER A 237 28.57 20.56 30.62
N ASN A 238 29.31 19.48 30.37
CA ASN A 238 29.92 19.22 29.06
C ASN A 238 28.99 18.43 28.13
N LYS A 239 27.94 17.82 28.68
CA LYS A 239 26.92 17.12 27.91
C LYS A 239 25.77 18.05 27.52
N PRO A 240 24.97 17.71 26.49
CA PRO A 240 23.87 18.54 26.01
C PRO A 240 22.90 18.99 27.12
N GLN A 241 22.37 20.19 27.00
CA GLN A 241 21.37 20.74 27.93
C GLN A 241 20.19 21.22 27.08
N PRO A 242 19.23 20.33 26.76
CA PRO A 242 18.16 20.63 25.83
C PRO A 242 17.32 21.78 26.36
N GLN A 243 16.87 22.63 25.45
CA GLN A 243 15.89 23.65 25.77
C GLN A 243 14.48 23.04 25.75
N PRO A 244 13.50 23.67 26.43
CA PRO A 244 12.13 23.13 26.53
C PRO A 244 11.42 22.84 25.20
N TYR A 245 11.89 23.46 24.10
CA TYR A 245 11.31 23.33 22.76
C TYR A 245 12.19 22.53 21.79
N ASP A 246 13.28 21.94 22.27
CA ASP A 246 14.16 21.15 21.43
C ASP A 246 13.53 19.79 21.13
N PHE A 247 13.60 19.36 19.87
CA PHE A 247 13.30 17.97 19.53
C PHE A 247 14.48 17.10 19.95
N LEU A 248 14.25 16.22 20.92
CA LEU A 248 15.24 15.27 21.40
C LEU A 248 15.50 14.16 20.39
N VAL A 249 16.60 13.43 20.54
CA VAL A 249 17.01 12.39 19.58
C VAL A 249 15.97 11.27 19.51
N GLN A 250 15.52 10.93 18.30
CA GLN A 250 14.52 9.88 18.02
C GLN A 250 14.95 8.93 16.89
N ASN A 251 16.18 9.07 16.38
CA ASN A 251 16.69 8.33 15.22
C ASN A 251 17.82 7.35 15.54
N ASN A 252 18.17 7.13 16.82
CA ASN A 252 19.17 6.11 17.22
C ASN A 252 18.53 4.71 17.31
N ILE A 253 17.96 4.30 16.18
CA ILE A 253 17.31 3.02 15.96
C ILE A 253 17.88 2.37 14.70
N ASP A 254 17.98 1.04 14.73
CA ASP A 254 18.21 0.22 13.56
C ASP A 254 16.96 -0.61 13.28
N VAL A 255 16.49 -0.55 12.04
CA VAL A 255 15.16 -1.00 11.66
C VAL A 255 15.19 -1.85 10.41
N SER A 256 14.35 -2.87 10.38
CA SER A 256 14.00 -3.57 9.14
C SER A 256 12.51 -3.42 8.91
N LEU A 257 12.13 -3.02 7.69
CA LEU A 257 10.74 -2.97 7.26
C LEU A 257 10.59 -3.84 6.03
N LYS A 258 9.80 -4.91 6.17
CA LYS A 258 9.39 -5.74 5.03
C LYS A 258 7.97 -5.42 4.67
N ALA A 259 7.70 -5.29 3.39
CA ALA A 259 6.37 -4.99 2.89
C ALA A 259 5.91 -6.04 1.86
N SER A 260 4.62 -6.36 1.90
CA SER A 260 3.95 -7.18 0.90
C SER A 260 2.65 -6.51 0.47
N VAL A 261 2.26 -6.73 -0.78
CA VAL A 261 1.00 -6.21 -1.31
C VAL A 261 0.17 -7.36 -1.84
N GLU A 262 -1.11 -7.36 -1.48
CA GLU A 262 -2.08 -8.32 -1.98
C GLU A 262 -3.21 -7.58 -2.68
N LYS A 263 -3.52 -7.96 -3.91
CA LYS A 263 -4.66 -7.42 -4.65
C LYS A 263 -5.93 -8.20 -4.27
N VAL A 264 -6.94 -7.49 -3.76
CA VAL A 264 -8.27 -8.02 -3.45
C VAL A 264 -9.29 -7.21 -4.25
N ASP A 265 -9.87 -7.84 -5.27
CA ASP A 265 -10.72 -7.19 -6.27
C ASP A 265 -10.04 -5.98 -6.94
N SER A 266 -10.51 -4.76 -6.65
CA SER A 266 -9.97 -3.50 -7.17
C SER A 266 -9.11 -2.73 -6.16
N LEU A 267 -8.83 -3.34 -5.01
CA LEU A 267 -8.07 -2.76 -3.91
C LEU A 267 -6.76 -3.51 -3.70
N TYR A 268 -5.79 -2.82 -3.10
CA TYR A 268 -4.49 -3.35 -2.70
C TYR A 268 -4.35 -3.25 -1.20
N ASN A 269 -4.11 -4.39 -0.54
CA ASN A 269 -3.78 -4.46 0.87
C ASN A 269 -2.26 -4.36 1.02
N TYR A 270 -1.80 -3.29 1.65
CA TYR A 270 -0.38 -3.03 1.94
C TYR A 270 -0.08 -3.50 3.36
N ASN A 271 0.73 -4.54 3.49
CA ASN A 271 1.14 -5.12 4.77
C ASN A 271 2.61 -4.80 5.04
N TYR A 272 2.92 -4.46 6.28
CA TYR A 272 4.24 -4.08 6.75
C TYR A 272 4.59 -4.85 8.02
N VAL A 273 5.81 -5.40 8.06
CA VAL A 273 6.41 -5.99 9.25
C VAL A 273 7.58 -5.12 9.66
N LEU A 274 7.40 -4.34 10.73
CA LEU A 274 8.41 -3.43 11.26
C LEU A 274 9.16 -4.10 12.42
N HIS A 275 10.45 -4.32 12.25
CA HIS A 275 11.36 -4.89 13.24
C HIS A 275 12.25 -3.79 13.82
N ASN A 276 12.22 -3.61 15.14
CA ASN A 276 13.23 -2.85 15.86
C ASN A 276 14.40 -3.78 16.20
N LEU A 277 15.54 -3.63 15.52
CA LEU A 277 16.63 -4.60 15.60
C LEU A 277 17.36 -4.53 16.96
N SER A 278 18.06 -5.62 17.32
CA SER A 278 18.70 -5.78 18.63
C SER A 278 19.88 -4.83 18.89
N ASN A 279 20.30 -4.01 17.94
CA ASN A 279 21.31 -2.98 18.09
C ASN A 279 20.72 -1.58 18.32
N SER A 280 19.41 -1.41 18.17
CA SER A 280 18.73 -0.16 18.52
C SER A 280 18.96 0.24 19.96
N LYS A 281 19.02 1.55 20.18
CA LYS A 281 19.13 2.17 21.51
C LYS A 281 17.76 2.57 22.05
N GLN A 282 16.85 2.89 21.15
CA GLN A 282 15.53 3.42 21.48
C GLN A 282 14.40 2.50 21.00
N GLU A 283 13.20 2.71 21.54
CA GLU A 283 12.00 1.94 21.20
C GLU A 283 11.12 2.72 20.22
N ILE A 284 10.50 2.05 19.25
CA ILE A 284 9.79 2.74 18.17
C ILE A 284 8.37 3.12 18.60
N LYS A 285 8.02 4.39 18.37
CA LYS A 285 6.69 4.94 18.61
C LYS A 285 5.94 5.35 17.34
N TYR A 286 6.66 5.88 16.34
CA TYR A 286 6.05 6.41 15.13
C TYR A 286 6.59 5.74 13.87
N PHE A 287 5.68 5.46 12.94
CA PHE A 287 5.95 4.86 11.64
C PHE A 287 5.19 5.66 10.58
N TYR A 288 5.91 6.48 9.81
CA TYR A 288 5.35 7.37 8.80
C TYR A 288 5.58 6.82 7.38
N LEU A 289 4.58 7.00 6.52
CA LEU A 289 4.60 6.64 5.12
C LEU A 289 4.28 7.87 4.28
N GLN A 290 5.16 8.22 3.35
CA GLN A 290 5.02 9.40 2.51
C GLN A 290 4.48 9.02 1.13
N PHE A 291 3.17 9.23 0.92
CA PHE A 291 2.51 8.95 -0.35
C PHE A 291 1.30 9.85 -0.59
N SER A 292 0.95 10.03 -1.86
CA SER A 292 -0.20 10.83 -2.30
C SER A 292 -1.31 9.91 -2.80
N SER A 293 -2.20 9.51 -1.89
CA SER A 293 -3.48 8.85 -2.21
C SER A 293 -4.53 9.26 -1.19
N ASP A 294 -5.73 9.59 -1.66
CA ASP A 294 -6.87 9.92 -0.80
C ASP A 294 -7.74 8.68 -0.51
N SER A 295 -7.36 7.52 -1.06
CA SER A 295 -8.18 6.32 -1.13
C SER A 295 -7.78 5.29 -0.07
N ILE A 296 -7.93 5.61 1.22
CA ILE A 296 -7.74 4.66 2.32
C ILE A 296 -9.09 4.11 2.77
N TYR A 297 -9.23 2.77 2.81
CA TYR A 297 -10.52 2.11 3.10
C TYR A 297 -10.58 1.45 4.47
N SER A 298 -9.50 0.82 4.88
CA SER A 298 -9.38 0.11 6.16
C SER A 298 -7.94 0.10 6.61
N SER A 299 -7.73 -0.08 7.90
CA SER A 299 -6.41 -0.30 8.50
C SER A 299 -6.52 -1.30 9.64
N SER A 300 -5.44 -2.02 9.89
CA SER A 300 -5.28 -2.86 11.05
C SER A 300 -3.85 -2.71 11.58
N GLN A 301 -3.75 -2.59 12.89
CA GLN A 301 -2.52 -2.28 13.60
C GLN A 301 -2.58 -2.91 15.00
N PRO A 302 -1.43 -3.03 15.70
CA PRO A 302 -1.39 -3.63 17.02
C PRO A 302 -2.27 -2.86 18.02
N LYS A 303 -2.64 -3.51 19.12
CA LYS A 303 -3.36 -2.87 20.23
C LYS A 303 -2.63 -1.59 20.67
N ASN A 304 -3.38 -0.52 20.96
CA ASN A 304 -2.87 0.80 21.30
C ASN A 304 -2.12 1.53 20.17
N TRP A 305 -2.19 1.06 18.92
CA TRP A 305 -1.76 1.84 17.76
C TRP A 305 -2.95 2.42 17.02
N LEU A 306 -2.74 3.61 16.45
CA LEU A 306 -3.67 4.25 15.52
C LEU A 306 -3.04 4.42 14.16
N PHE A 307 -3.89 4.53 13.13
CA PHE A 307 -3.50 4.94 11.80
C PHE A 307 -4.24 6.22 11.41
N VAL A 308 -3.50 7.28 11.08
CA VAL A 308 -4.05 8.58 10.67
C VAL A 308 -3.19 9.21 9.59
N GLY A 309 -3.76 10.04 8.72
CA GLY A 309 -2.99 10.73 7.70
C GLY A 309 -3.84 11.72 6.91
N SER A 310 -3.18 12.69 6.30
CA SER A 310 -3.78 13.57 5.29
C SER A 310 -2.69 14.24 4.46
N SER A 311 -2.92 14.41 3.16
CA SER A 311 -2.10 15.29 2.30
C SER A 311 -0.62 14.91 2.19
N GLY A 312 -0.31 13.65 1.89
CA GLY A 312 1.05 13.23 1.51
C GLY A 312 1.84 12.50 2.60
N LEU A 313 1.36 12.50 3.84
CA LEU A 313 2.01 11.82 4.97
C LEU A 313 0.96 11.09 5.82
N PHE A 314 1.19 9.79 6.03
CA PHE A 314 0.36 8.90 6.82
C PHE A 314 1.18 8.31 7.95
N LEU A 315 0.56 8.06 9.10
CA LEU A 315 1.22 7.76 10.36
C LEU A 315 0.52 6.59 11.06
N PHE A 316 1.31 5.58 11.41
CA PHE A 316 1.00 4.68 12.52
C PHE A 316 1.69 5.20 13.79
N ALA A 317 0.92 5.43 14.85
CA ALA A 317 1.44 5.92 16.13
C ALA A 317 0.96 5.04 17.29
N CYS A 318 1.87 4.71 18.21
CA CYS A 318 1.49 4.14 19.49
C CYS A 318 0.87 5.23 20.38
N LEU A 319 -0.36 5.00 20.84
CA LEU A 319 -1.04 5.78 21.85
C LEU A 319 -0.41 5.50 23.23
N GLU A 320 -0.06 6.57 23.92
CA GLU A 320 0.24 6.52 25.34
C GLU A 320 -1.07 6.48 26.12
N ASN A 321 -1.19 5.58 27.09
CA ASN A 321 -2.20 5.75 28.13
C ASN A 321 -1.53 6.54 29.26
N PRO A 322 -1.94 7.78 29.56
CA PRO A 322 -1.39 8.56 30.67
C PRO A 322 -1.64 7.93 32.04
N SER A 323 -2.32 6.78 32.11
CA SER A 323 -2.60 6.05 33.34
C SER A 323 -1.66 4.85 33.49
N LEU A 324 -0.53 5.09 34.16
CA LEU A 324 0.12 4.22 35.16
C LEU A 324 1.20 3.21 34.79
N PHE A 325 1.30 2.66 33.57
CA PHE A 325 2.26 1.55 33.35
C PHE A 325 3.03 1.61 32.04
N TYR A 326 4.37 1.60 32.09
CA TYR A 326 5.23 1.44 30.90
C TYR A 326 4.93 0.11 30.19
N ASP A 327 4.63 -0.94 30.95
CA ASP A 327 4.25 -2.26 30.41
C ASP A 327 2.87 -2.28 29.73
N SER A 328 2.07 -1.21 29.87
CA SER A 328 0.82 -1.03 29.12
C SER A 328 1.02 -0.35 27.75
N VAL A 329 2.19 0.27 27.54
CA VAL A 329 2.53 0.96 26.28
C VAL A 329 3.14 -0.05 25.31
N ASN A 330 2.51 -0.18 24.14
CA ASN A 330 2.84 -1.22 23.18
C ASN A 330 3.84 -0.72 22.13
N PHE A 331 4.95 -0.08 22.53
CA PHE A 331 6.02 0.31 21.61
C PHE A 331 6.62 -0.91 20.90
N VAL A 332 7.32 -0.70 19.78
CA VAL A 332 8.16 -1.77 19.19
C VAL A 332 9.47 -1.78 19.97
N LYS A 333 9.56 -2.67 20.97
CA LYS A 333 10.74 -2.76 21.84
C LYS A 333 11.92 -3.32 21.05
N LYS A 334 13.11 -3.10 21.59
CA LYS A 334 14.36 -3.62 21.02
C LYS A 334 14.28 -5.15 20.83
N GLY A 335 14.56 -5.61 19.61
CA GLY A 335 14.48 -7.02 19.22
C GLY A 335 13.08 -7.51 18.82
N GLU A 336 12.03 -6.71 19.01
CA GLU A 336 10.65 -7.07 18.67
C GLU A 336 10.25 -6.59 17.26
N TYR A 337 9.26 -7.26 16.69
CA TYR A 337 8.59 -6.81 15.47
C TYR A 337 7.09 -6.64 15.71
N LYS A 338 6.44 -5.83 14.86
CA LYS A 338 4.98 -5.68 14.81
C LYS A 338 4.49 -5.55 13.37
N ASP A 339 3.24 -6.00 13.17
CA ASP A 339 2.57 -5.99 11.87
C ASP A 339 1.61 -4.80 11.75
N PHE A 340 1.60 -4.16 10.59
CA PHE A 340 0.75 -3.03 10.25
C PHE A 340 0.18 -3.24 8.85
N ASN A 341 -1.07 -2.86 8.62
CA ASN A 341 -1.63 -2.88 7.28
C ASN A 341 -2.69 -1.81 7.05
N PHE A 342 -2.89 -1.49 5.77
CA PHE A 342 -4.04 -0.73 5.31
C PHE A 342 -4.39 -1.09 3.87
N THR A 343 -5.64 -0.87 3.49
CA THR A 343 -6.13 -1.11 2.13
C THR A 343 -6.34 0.20 1.37
N ALA A 344 -5.87 0.26 0.12
CA ALA A 344 -5.97 1.42 -0.74
C ALA A 344 -6.24 1.09 -2.22
N LYS A 345 -6.62 2.09 -3.02
CA LYS A 345 -6.77 1.94 -4.50
C LYS A 345 -5.50 2.20 -5.28
N GLY A 346 -4.56 2.98 -4.74
CA GLY A 346 -3.33 3.32 -5.46
C GLY A 346 -2.52 2.07 -5.79
N LEU A 347 -1.91 2.05 -6.97
CA LEU A 347 -0.99 0.99 -7.40
C LEU A 347 0.31 1.04 -6.58
N PRO A 348 1.03 -0.08 -6.42
CA PRO A 348 2.29 -0.09 -5.69
C PRO A 348 3.32 0.83 -6.32
N ALA A 349 3.91 1.68 -5.50
CA ALA A 349 4.98 2.59 -5.84
C ALA A 349 6.05 2.58 -4.74
N ILE A 350 7.29 2.92 -5.12
CA ILE A 350 8.36 3.14 -4.16
C ILE A 350 8.11 4.46 -3.43
N ILE A 351 8.01 4.39 -2.11
CA ILE A 351 7.72 5.53 -1.23
C ILE A 351 8.77 5.64 -0.13
N GLN A 352 8.82 6.81 0.50
CA GLN A 352 9.69 7.02 1.65
C GLN A 352 8.96 6.67 2.94
N CYS A 353 9.69 6.06 3.85
CA CYS A 353 9.22 5.77 5.19
C CYS A 353 10.18 6.42 6.20
N PHE A 354 9.59 7.02 7.22
CA PHE A 354 10.30 7.62 8.35
C PHE A 354 9.85 6.91 9.62
N ILE A 355 10.80 6.44 10.43
CA ILE A 355 10.51 5.73 11.68
C ILE A 355 11.17 6.49 12.81
N GLN A 356 10.43 6.79 13.87
CA GLN A 356 10.92 7.53 15.03
C GLN A 356 10.72 6.75 16.31
N ALA A 357 11.73 6.83 17.15
CA ALA A 357 11.67 6.35 18.51
C ALA A 357 10.78 7.21 19.41
N TYR A 358 10.41 6.64 20.55
CA TYR A 358 9.82 7.39 21.64
C TYR A 358 10.84 8.34 22.26
N ASN A 359 10.46 9.61 22.35
CA ASN A 359 11.06 10.59 23.23
C ASN A 359 10.00 11.66 23.56
N GLN A 360 10.26 12.49 24.58
CA GLN A 360 9.33 13.56 24.95
C GLN A 360 9.14 14.51 23.76
N THR A 361 7.88 14.82 23.46
CA THR A 361 7.55 15.78 22.41
C THR A 361 7.35 17.14 23.07
N PRO A 362 8.05 18.19 22.61
CA PRO A 362 7.92 19.50 23.22
C PRO A 362 6.49 20.08 23.11
N PRO A 363 6.06 20.91 24.08
CA PRO A 363 4.68 21.36 24.19
C PRO A 363 4.25 22.23 23.00
N LEU A 364 3.00 22.03 22.55
CA LEU A 364 2.44 22.72 21.37
C LEU A 364 2.03 24.17 21.64
N GLU A 365 1.65 24.48 22.89
CA GLU A 365 1.19 25.81 23.30
C GLU A 365 1.72 26.09 24.70
N ASP A 366 2.85 26.80 24.81
CA ASP A 366 3.14 27.56 26.03
C ASP A 366 3.66 28.96 25.68
N THR A 367 3.17 29.95 26.43
CA THR A 367 3.17 31.37 26.08
C THR A 367 4.29 32.17 26.75
N VAL A 368 5.12 31.52 27.56
CA VAL A 368 6.08 32.20 28.44
C VAL A 368 7.17 32.97 27.68
N GLU A 369 7.56 32.51 26.48
CA GLU A 369 8.56 33.20 25.63
C GLU A 369 8.06 33.58 24.23
N GLY A 370 6.80 33.33 23.90
CA GLY A 370 6.24 33.60 22.56
C GLY A 370 6.85 32.75 21.42
N ARG A 371 7.60 31.69 21.77
CA ARG A 371 8.08 30.68 20.82
C ARG A 371 7.07 29.53 20.78
N PHE A 372 6.59 29.24 19.57
CA PHE A 372 5.69 28.12 19.30
C PHE A 372 6.34 27.20 18.29
N ILE A 373 6.16 25.90 18.44
CA ILE A 373 6.60 24.93 17.45
C ILE A 373 5.63 25.00 16.27
N SER A 374 6.14 25.39 15.11
CA SER A 374 5.35 25.45 13.90
C SER A 374 5.11 24.06 13.31
N PHE A 375 4.16 23.97 12.37
CA PHE A 375 3.95 22.74 11.61
C PHE A 375 5.18 22.36 10.78
N ASP A 376 5.91 23.36 10.29
CA ASP A 376 7.12 23.14 9.51
C ASP A 376 8.25 22.57 10.38
N ASP A 377 8.34 22.98 11.64
CA ASP A 377 9.30 22.42 12.61
C ASP A 377 9.01 20.93 12.88
N PHE A 378 7.74 20.56 13.06
CA PHE A 378 7.35 19.14 13.20
C PHE A 378 7.68 18.32 11.96
N ASN A 379 7.34 18.82 10.77
CA ASN A 379 7.66 18.12 9.53
C ASN A 379 9.17 17.97 9.36
N ASN A 380 9.93 19.03 9.67
CA ASN A 380 11.38 18.99 9.62
C ASN A 380 11.94 17.97 10.62
N ASN A 381 11.40 17.90 11.85
CA ASN A 381 11.78 16.88 12.83
C ASN A 381 11.58 15.46 12.27
N ILE A 382 10.43 15.18 11.65
CA ILE A 382 10.20 13.86 11.02
C ILE A 382 11.25 13.56 9.95
N LEU A 383 11.67 14.54 9.16
CA LEU A 383 12.63 14.34 8.09
C LEU A 383 14.07 14.10 8.58
N VAL A 384 14.51 14.83 9.61
CA VAL A 384 15.91 14.80 10.08
C VAL A 384 16.14 13.88 11.29
N ASN A 385 15.08 13.61 12.06
CA ASN A 385 15.13 12.88 13.31
C ASN A 385 14.35 11.56 13.22
N SER A 386 14.50 10.86 12.09
CA SER A 386 13.96 9.53 11.85
C SER A 386 15.01 8.62 11.21
N ALA A 387 14.87 7.31 11.42
CA ALA A 387 15.42 6.36 10.46
C ALA A 387 14.63 6.45 9.16
N ARG A 388 15.32 6.69 8.05
CA ARG A 388 14.73 6.84 6.72
C ARG A 388 15.02 5.61 5.88
N ILE A 389 13.96 4.97 5.38
CA ILE A 389 14.04 3.80 4.50
C ILE A 389 13.07 3.94 3.33
N PHE A 390 13.27 3.14 2.29
CA PHE A 390 12.31 3.00 1.21
C PHE A 390 11.44 1.77 1.43
N THR A 391 10.19 1.84 1.00
CA THR A 391 9.24 0.72 1.02
C THR A 391 8.23 0.89 -0.12
N VAL A 392 7.23 0.01 -0.21
CA VAL A 392 6.13 0.14 -1.16
C VAL A 392 4.90 0.75 -0.50
N GLY A 393 4.18 1.59 -1.24
CA GLY A 393 2.92 2.18 -0.82
C GLY A 393 2.08 2.61 -2.02
N PRO A 394 0.84 3.08 -1.80
CA PRO A 394 -0.07 3.38 -2.89
C PRO A 394 0.29 4.66 -3.63
N SER A 395 0.15 4.63 -4.96
CA SER A 395 0.22 5.79 -5.83
C SER A 395 -0.89 5.76 -6.87
N GLU A 396 -1.57 6.89 -7.03
CA GLU A 396 -2.59 7.07 -8.07
C GLU A 396 -2.01 7.70 -9.36
N HIS A 397 -0.71 8.02 -9.36
CA HIS A 397 -0.05 8.70 -10.47
C HIS A 397 -0.16 7.91 -11.79
N PHE A 398 -0.04 6.58 -11.72
CA PHE A 398 -0.13 5.67 -12.87
C PHE A 398 -1.44 5.80 -13.65
N TYR A 399 -2.52 6.20 -12.99
CA TYR A 399 -3.83 6.31 -13.63
C TYR A 399 -3.88 7.44 -14.67
N SER A 400 -3.04 8.47 -14.51
CA SER A 400 -2.94 9.61 -15.44
C SER A 400 -1.90 9.44 -16.56
N LEU A 401 -1.02 8.44 -16.48
CA LEU A 401 0.10 8.28 -17.41
C LEU A 401 -0.28 7.58 -18.71
N GLU A 402 0.36 7.93 -19.82
CA GLU A 402 0.25 7.20 -21.08
C GLU A 402 0.94 5.83 -21.01
N ASN A 403 0.58 4.90 -21.91
CA ASN A 403 1.09 3.52 -21.87
C ASN A 403 2.63 3.42 -21.89
N ILE A 404 3.30 4.31 -22.65
CA ILE A 404 4.76 4.34 -22.72
C ILE A 404 5.39 4.88 -21.43
N GLU A 405 4.76 5.89 -20.81
CA GLU A 405 5.24 6.49 -19.55
C GLU A 405 5.09 5.51 -18.38
N ILE A 406 4.05 4.67 -18.40
CA ILE A 406 3.91 3.56 -17.46
C ILE A 406 5.07 2.56 -17.61
N ILE A 407 5.46 2.21 -18.84
CA ILE A 407 6.61 1.33 -19.07
C ILE A 407 7.91 1.97 -18.56
N ASP A 408 8.09 3.27 -18.77
CA ASP A 408 9.27 3.98 -18.27
C ASP A 408 9.33 3.98 -16.73
N SER A 409 8.17 4.11 -16.07
CA SER A 409 8.05 4.00 -14.62
C SER A 409 8.38 2.58 -14.13
N LEU A 410 7.92 1.54 -14.84
CA LEU A 410 8.22 0.13 -14.55
C LEU A 410 9.73 -0.17 -14.67
N ASN A 411 10.41 0.32 -15.71
CA ASN A 411 11.87 0.23 -15.83
C ASN A 411 12.60 0.96 -14.69
N GLY A 412 12.08 2.13 -14.28
CA GLY A 412 12.55 2.85 -13.11
C GLY A 412 12.43 2.02 -11.83
N TYR A 413 11.31 1.31 -11.65
CA TYR A 413 11.11 0.40 -10.52
C TYR A 413 12.01 -0.82 -10.55
N VAL A 414 12.28 -1.41 -11.70
CA VAL A 414 13.27 -2.51 -11.82
C VAL A 414 14.65 -2.02 -11.35
N SER A 415 15.09 -0.87 -11.84
CA SER A 415 16.40 -0.30 -11.49
C SER A 415 16.51 0.05 -10.01
N GLN A 416 15.51 0.74 -9.46
CA GLN A 416 15.48 1.13 -8.04
C GLN A 416 15.35 -0.09 -7.13
N SER A 417 14.54 -1.08 -7.50
CA SER A 417 14.39 -2.32 -6.72
C SER A 417 15.70 -3.10 -6.64
N HIS A 418 16.50 -3.14 -7.71
CA HIS A 418 17.84 -3.73 -7.65
C HIS A 418 18.79 -2.94 -6.73
N GLN A 419 18.79 -1.61 -6.80
CA GLN A 419 19.60 -0.76 -5.91
C GLN A 419 19.23 -0.91 -4.43
N LEU A 420 17.95 -1.14 -4.14
CA LEU A 420 17.43 -1.40 -2.79
C LEU A 420 17.62 -2.86 -2.34
N GLY A 421 18.16 -3.73 -3.20
CA GLY A 421 18.32 -5.16 -2.91
C GLY A 421 17.02 -5.97 -2.96
N TRP A 422 15.92 -5.38 -3.44
CA TRP A 422 14.62 -6.06 -3.64
C TRP A 422 14.62 -6.96 -4.87
N ILE A 423 15.42 -6.64 -5.89
CA ILE A 423 15.85 -7.60 -6.91
C ILE A 423 17.25 -8.04 -6.51
N THR A 424 17.44 -9.33 -6.27
CA THR A 424 18.64 -9.82 -5.58
C THR A 424 19.89 -9.89 -6.48
N ASN A 425 19.71 -9.85 -7.80
CA ASN A 425 20.81 -9.97 -8.76
C ASN A 425 20.57 -9.20 -10.06
N GLN A 426 21.68 -8.81 -10.71
CA GLN A 426 21.68 -8.02 -11.94
C GLN A 426 21.01 -8.75 -13.12
N THR A 427 21.17 -10.07 -13.23
CA THR A 427 20.59 -10.85 -14.33
C THR A 427 19.07 -10.80 -14.33
N THR A 428 18.44 -10.87 -13.16
CA THR A 428 17.00 -10.70 -13.02
C THR A 428 16.56 -9.27 -13.38
N ALA A 429 17.32 -8.25 -12.96
CA ALA A 429 17.02 -6.86 -13.33
C ALA A 429 17.09 -6.64 -14.86
N ASP A 430 18.16 -7.11 -15.50
CA ASP A 430 18.37 -7.00 -16.96
C ASP A 430 17.27 -7.71 -17.76
N LYS A 431 16.77 -8.84 -17.24
CA LYS A 431 15.64 -9.57 -17.84
C LYS A 431 14.38 -8.72 -17.91
N TYR A 432 13.99 -8.07 -16.80
CA TYR A 432 12.78 -7.23 -16.79
C TYR A 432 12.95 -5.97 -17.62
N ASP A 433 14.11 -5.31 -17.53
CA ASP A 433 14.42 -4.14 -18.37
C ASP A 433 14.31 -4.49 -19.86
N SER A 434 14.87 -5.62 -20.28
CA SER A 434 14.77 -6.10 -21.67
C SER A 434 13.33 -6.36 -22.11
N LEU A 435 12.51 -6.99 -21.27
CA LEU A 435 11.11 -7.29 -21.59
C LEU A 435 10.27 -6.01 -21.69
N PHE A 436 10.43 -5.08 -20.77
CA PHE A 436 9.73 -3.80 -20.80
C PHE A 436 10.16 -2.94 -21.99
N ASN A 437 11.46 -2.88 -22.31
CA ASN A 437 11.96 -2.19 -23.49
C ASN A 437 11.44 -2.81 -24.81
N ALA A 438 11.30 -4.14 -24.87
CA ALA A 438 10.67 -4.82 -26.00
C ALA A 438 9.17 -4.45 -26.13
N ALA A 439 8.42 -4.44 -25.02
CA ALA A 439 7.02 -4.01 -25.02
C ALA A 439 6.86 -2.55 -25.45
N LYS A 440 7.76 -1.65 -25.00
CA LYS A 440 7.80 -0.24 -25.41
C LYS A 440 8.00 -0.10 -26.91
N ALA A 441 8.98 -0.82 -27.48
CA ALA A 441 9.24 -0.80 -28.92
C ALA A 441 8.04 -1.30 -29.73
N GLN A 442 7.33 -2.32 -29.25
CA GLN A 442 6.12 -2.86 -29.89
C GLN A 442 4.95 -1.85 -29.86
N LEU A 443 4.75 -1.13 -28.76
CA LEU A 443 3.76 -0.06 -28.69
C LEU A 443 4.10 1.10 -29.62
N GLN A 444 5.37 1.49 -29.72
CA GLN A 444 5.83 2.52 -30.66
C GLN A 444 5.59 2.12 -32.12
N GLN A 445 5.53 0.82 -32.41
CA GLN A 445 5.17 0.26 -33.72
C GLN A 445 3.66 0.08 -33.92
N ASN A 446 2.81 0.55 -32.99
CA ASN A 446 1.37 0.32 -32.97
C ASN A 446 0.98 -1.17 -33.02
N ASN A 447 1.78 -2.04 -32.39
CA ASN A 447 1.51 -3.48 -32.30
C ASN A 447 1.08 -3.86 -30.87
N ASN A 448 -0.17 -3.57 -30.54
CA ASN A 448 -0.70 -3.77 -29.19
C ASN A 448 -0.72 -5.25 -28.79
N ASN A 449 -0.99 -6.15 -29.74
CA ASN A 449 -1.04 -7.59 -29.45
C ASN A 449 0.33 -8.15 -29.07
N ALA A 450 1.40 -7.73 -29.77
CA ALA A 450 2.76 -8.12 -29.43
C ALA A 450 3.17 -7.55 -28.07
N ALA A 451 2.88 -6.26 -27.82
CA ALA A 451 3.14 -5.62 -26.53
C ALA A 451 2.46 -6.36 -25.36
N ARG A 452 1.16 -6.65 -25.50
CA ARG A 452 0.40 -7.44 -24.52
C ARG A 452 1.00 -8.82 -24.28
N THR A 453 1.45 -9.51 -25.33
CA THR A 453 2.11 -10.83 -25.23
C THR A 453 3.42 -10.76 -24.45
N THR A 454 4.24 -9.73 -24.71
CA THR A 454 5.49 -9.50 -23.98
C THR A 454 5.21 -9.19 -22.50
N LEU A 455 4.22 -8.34 -22.21
CA LEU A 455 3.82 -8.04 -20.83
C LEU A 455 3.23 -9.26 -20.10
N GLN A 456 2.53 -10.15 -20.80
CA GLN A 456 2.11 -11.45 -20.23
C GLN A 456 3.32 -12.32 -19.88
N THR A 457 4.40 -12.26 -20.66
CA THR A 457 5.66 -12.93 -20.34
C THR A 457 6.29 -12.35 -19.07
N VAL A 458 6.25 -11.03 -18.89
CA VAL A 458 6.66 -10.38 -17.62
C VAL A 458 5.87 -10.95 -16.44
N LEU A 459 4.54 -11.06 -16.55
CA LEU A 459 3.69 -11.61 -15.49
C LEU A 459 4.00 -13.07 -15.14
N GLN A 460 4.44 -13.88 -16.11
CA GLN A 460 4.88 -15.25 -15.85
C GLN A 460 6.25 -15.30 -15.17
N GLN A 461 7.18 -14.45 -15.61
CA GLN A 461 8.53 -14.41 -15.06
C GLN A 461 8.54 -13.89 -13.62
N VAL A 462 7.71 -12.88 -13.30
CA VAL A 462 7.64 -12.32 -11.94
C VAL A 462 7.13 -13.34 -10.93
N ASP A 463 6.19 -14.22 -11.34
CA ASP A 463 5.72 -15.32 -10.50
C ASP A 463 6.84 -16.36 -10.26
N ILE A 464 7.64 -16.68 -11.28
CA ILE A 464 8.77 -17.61 -11.18
C ILE A 464 9.88 -17.05 -10.27
N ASP A 465 10.21 -15.77 -10.42
CA ASP A 465 11.31 -15.14 -9.69
C ASP A 465 10.95 -14.78 -8.25
N SER A 466 9.67 -14.80 -7.89
CA SER A 466 9.16 -14.39 -6.57
C SER A 466 9.71 -15.21 -5.39
N THR A 467 10.29 -16.39 -5.64
CA THR A 467 10.81 -17.26 -4.57
C THR A 467 12.23 -16.91 -4.14
N ASP A 468 13.11 -16.62 -5.10
CA ASP A 468 14.56 -16.55 -4.85
C ASP A 468 15.20 -15.25 -5.35
N ASN A 469 14.56 -14.57 -6.30
CA ASN A 469 15.16 -13.44 -7.01
C ASN A 469 14.51 -12.10 -6.70
N LEU A 470 13.29 -12.10 -6.16
CA LEU A 470 12.52 -10.90 -5.83
C LEU A 470 12.06 -10.95 -4.37
N THR A 471 12.13 -9.82 -3.68
CA THR A 471 11.33 -9.62 -2.46
C THR A 471 9.88 -9.33 -2.83
N SER A 472 8.99 -9.38 -1.83
CA SER A 472 7.57 -9.09 -2.01
C SER A 472 7.31 -7.66 -2.53
N GLU A 473 8.19 -6.70 -2.22
CA GLU A 473 8.16 -5.34 -2.74
C GLU A 473 8.39 -5.29 -4.25
N ALA A 474 9.49 -5.87 -4.74
CA ALA A 474 9.79 -5.90 -6.17
C ALA A 474 8.73 -6.69 -6.94
N TYR A 475 8.26 -7.80 -6.38
CA TYR A 475 7.16 -8.57 -6.95
C TYR A 475 5.90 -7.70 -7.14
N ALA A 476 5.45 -6.99 -6.11
CA ALA A 476 4.26 -6.15 -6.18
C ALA A 476 4.40 -5.00 -7.19
N LEU A 477 5.57 -4.33 -7.22
CA LEU A 477 5.86 -3.24 -8.15
C LEU A 477 5.78 -3.70 -9.61
N ILE A 478 6.35 -4.88 -9.93
CA ILE A 478 6.37 -5.39 -11.30
C ILE A 478 5.01 -5.99 -11.66
N LYS A 479 4.45 -6.86 -10.81
CA LYS A 479 3.21 -7.61 -11.08
C LYS A 479 2.02 -6.68 -11.32
N TYR A 480 1.65 -5.89 -10.30
CA TYR A 480 0.36 -5.20 -10.29
C TYR A 480 0.33 -4.01 -11.26
N ASN A 481 1.46 -3.30 -11.42
CA ASN A 481 1.56 -2.25 -12.43
C ASN A 481 1.53 -2.83 -13.87
N THR A 482 2.10 -4.02 -14.10
CA THR A 482 2.04 -4.70 -15.40
C THR A 482 0.62 -5.18 -15.72
N GLU A 483 -0.10 -5.75 -14.75
CA GLU A 483 -1.51 -6.11 -14.91
C GLU A 483 -2.35 -4.90 -15.33
N TYR A 484 -2.21 -3.78 -14.61
CA TYR A 484 -2.87 -2.53 -14.95
C TYR A 484 -2.57 -2.06 -16.39
N LEU A 485 -1.29 -2.12 -16.80
CA LEU A 485 -0.89 -1.74 -18.15
C LEU A 485 -1.53 -2.65 -19.22
N ILE A 486 -1.59 -3.96 -18.98
CA ILE A 486 -2.25 -4.90 -19.90
C ILE A 486 -3.74 -4.58 -20.01
N GLU A 487 -4.43 -4.28 -18.92
CA GLU A 487 -5.85 -3.89 -18.96
C GLU A 487 -6.06 -2.60 -19.76
N LYS A 488 -5.11 -1.66 -19.68
CA LYS A 488 -5.15 -0.36 -20.38
C LYS A 488 -4.87 -0.46 -21.89
N ILE A 489 -4.00 -1.37 -22.34
CA ILE A 489 -3.66 -1.52 -23.76
C ILE A 489 -4.80 -2.27 -24.48
N PRO A 490 -5.55 -1.68 -25.42
CA PRO A 490 -6.66 -2.36 -26.07
C PRO A 490 -6.17 -3.51 -26.95
N LEU A 491 -6.93 -4.62 -26.96
CA LEU A 491 -6.72 -5.71 -27.91
C LEU A 491 -6.95 -5.16 -29.33
N GLN A 492 -6.00 -5.38 -30.23
CA GLN A 492 -6.08 -4.86 -31.60
C GLN A 492 -6.57 -5.96 -32.53
N THR A 493 -7.68 -5.72 -33.23
CA THR A 493 -8.18 -6.65 -34.26
C THR A 493 -7.19 -6.67 -35.42
N GLN A 494 -6.65 -7.84 -35.75
CA GLN A 494 -5.74 -7.99 -36.89
C GLN A 494 -6.52 -7.80 -38.21
N LEU A 495 -5.91 -7.08 -39.16
CA LEU A 495 -6.44 -6.98 -40.52
C LEU A 495 -6.20 -8.31 -41.24
N THR A 496 -7.26 -9.08 -41.49
CA THR A 496 -7.16 -10.37 -42.19
C THR A 496 -7.94 -10.34 -43.49
N LEU A 497 -7.65 -11.31 -44.36
CA LEU A 497 -8.40 -11.58 -45.57
C LEU A 497 -8.71 -13.08 -45.64
N ASP A 498 -9.94 -13.45 -45.35
CA ASP A 498 -10.33 -14.84 -45.13
C ASP A 498 -10.98 -15.45 -46.38
N VAL A 499 -11.78 -14.65 -47.11
CA VAL A 499 -12.52 -15.11 -48.30
C VAL A 499 -12.58 -14.03 -49.38
N ILE A 500 -12.33 -14.43 -50.63
CA ILE A 500 -12.71 -13.68 -51.83
C ILE A 500 -13.74 -14.47 -52.64
N ASN A 501 -14.80 -13.78 -53.08
CA ASN A 501 -15.89 -14.40 -53.83
C ASN A 501 -16.38 -13.47 -54.95
N PRO A 502 -16.33 -13.88 -56.23
CA PRO A 502 -15.83 -15.16 -56.75
C PRO A 502 -14.31 -15.32 -56.58
N THR A 503 -13.80 -16.55 -56.61
CA THR A 503 -12.35 -16.86 -56.57
C THR A 503 -11.76 -17.17 -57.95
N MET A 504 -12.61 -17.51 -58.93
CA MET A 504 -12.16 -17.90 -60.27
C MET A 504 -13.10 -17.38 -61.37
N SER A 505 -12.58 -17.10 -62.56
CA SER A 505 -13.38 -16.90 -63.77
C SER A 505 -12.70 -17.42 -65.04
N LEU A 506 -13.46 -17.46 -66.13
CA LEU A 506 -12.90 -17.61 -67.46
C LEU A 506 -12.37 -16.27 -67.98
N VAL A 507 -11.36 -16.30 -68.84
CA VAL A 507 -10.84 -15.10 -69.52
C VAL A 507 -11.96 -14.29 -70.19
N ASN A 508 -11.90 -12.96 -70.07
CA ASN A 508 -12.86 -12.00 -70.59
C ASN A 508 -14.31 -12.22 -70.12
N PRO A 509 -14.59 -12.30 -68.80
CA PRO A 509 -15.94 -12.51 -68.28
C PRO A 509 -16.77 -11.21 -68.21
N GLY A 510 -16.23 -10.06 -68.62
CA GLY A 510 -16.81 -8.74 -68.34
C GLY A 510 -16.46 -8.26 -66.92
N SER A 511 -16.92 -7.06 -66.54
CA SER A 511 -16.76 -6.58 -65.17
C SER A 511 -17.69 -7.32 -64.21
N PHE A 512 -17.29 -7.41 -62.95
CA PHE A 512 -18.08 -8.03 -61.89
C PHE A 512 -17.71 -7.47 -60.52
N THR A 513 -18.64 -7.58 -59.57
CA THR A 513 -18.39 -7.24 -58.17
C THR A 513 -17.78 -8.43 -57.45
N MET A 514 -16.65 -8.22 -56.80
CA MET A 514 -16.03 -9.16 -55.87
C MET A 514 -16.42 -8.78 -54.44
N GLU A 515 -16.89 -9.76 -53.67
CA GLU A 515 -17.01 -9.69 -52.22
C GLU A 515 -15.70 -10.15 -51.56
N VAL A 516 -15.28 -9.41 -50.55
CA VAL A 516 -14.07 -9.65 -49.77
C VAL A 516 -14.44 -9.68 -48.30
N LYS A 517 -14.19 -10.80 -47.60
CA LYS A 517 -14.49 -11.00 -46.18
C LYS A 517 -13.21 -11.22 -45.38
N GLY A 518 -13.18 -10.69 -44.17
CA GLY A 518 -12.04 -10.75 -43.24
C GLY A 518 -12.36 -10.03 -41.93
N THR A 519 -11.35 -9.59 -41.19
CA THR A 519 -11.52 -8.74 -40.00
C THR A 519 -10.69 -7.47 -40.10
N GLY A 520 -11.07 -6.42 -39.36
CA GLY A 520 -10.30 -5.19 -39.25
C GLY A 520 -10.54 -4.16 -40.36
N PHE A 521 -11.60 -4.32 -41.16
CA PHE A 521 -11.95 -3.35 -42.19
C PHE A 521 -12.54 -2.07 -41.59
N THR A 522 -12.22 -0.94 -42.21
CA THR A 522 -12.81 0.37 -41.96
C THR A 522 -13.26 1.02 -43.27
N ALA A 523 -13.95 2.17 -43.18
CA ALA A 523 -14.37 2.96 -44.34
C ALA A 523 -13.20 3.41 -45.24
N ASN A 524 -11.95 3.42 -44.74
CA ASN A 524 -10.75 3.77 -45.50
C ASN A 524 -10.06 2.56 -46.14
N SER A 525 -10.67 1.37 -46.10
CA SER A 525 -10.05 0.16 -46.62
C SER A 525 -10.10 0.11 -48.14
N VAL A 526 -9.02 -0.35 -48.76
CA VAL A 526 -8.88 -0.46 -50.21
C VAL A 526 -8.49 -1.88 -50.58
N ILE A 527 -9.27 -2.51 -51.45
CA ILE A 527 -8.94 -3.78 -52.09
C ILE A 527 -7.93 -3.53 -53.21
N TYR A 528 -6.82 -4.27 -53.19
CA TYR A 528 -5.83 -4.31 -54.25
C TYR A 528 -6.00 -5.62 -55.03
N PHE A 529 -6.15 -5.51 -56.35
CA PHE A 529 -6.20 -6.65 -57.27
C PHE A 529 -5.01 -6.57 -58.22
N ASN A 530 -4.10 -7.54 -58.10
CA ASN A 530 -2.82 -7.58 -58.81
C ASN A 530 -2.03 -6.27 -58.67
N SER A 531 -1.88 -5.82 -57.43
CA SER A 531 -1.19 -4.57 -57.04
C SER A 531 -1.87 -3.26 -57.47
N ASN A 532 -3.02 -3.32 -58.15
CA ASN A 532 -3.79 -2.13 -58.51
C ASN A 532 -4.95 -1.93 -57.54
N ALA A 533 -5.05 -0.72 -56.98
CA ALA A 533 -6.17 -0.34 -56.11
C ALA A 533 -7.50 -0.36 -56.87
N ARG A 534 -8.55 -0.87 -56.23
CA ARG A 534 -9.91 -0.87 -56.76
C ARG A 534 -10.81 0.05 -55.95
N THR A 535 -11.77 0.64 -56.64
CA THR A 535 -12.88 1.34 -55.98
C THR A 535 -13.57 0.37 -55.05
N THR A 536 -13.41 0.62 -53.75
CA THR A 536 -13.83 -0.28 -52.69
C THR A 536 -15.01 0.34 -51.95
N THR A 537 -16.08 -0.43 -51.79
CA THR A 537 -17.23 -0.06 -50.98
C THR A 537 -17.17 -0.81 -49.67
N PHE A 538 -17.06 -0.07 -48.57
CA PHE A 538 -17.18 -0.59 -47.22
C PHE A 538 -18.63 -0.97 -46.92
N VAL A 539 -18.87 -2.22 -46.52
CA VAL A 539 -20.20 -2.70 -46.13
C VAL A 539 -20.27 -2.87 -44.62
N THR A 540 -19.34 -3.63 -44.05
CA THR A 540 -19.14 -3.80 -42.60
C THR A 540 -17.65 -3.92 -42.30
N ASP A 541 -17.29 -3.93 -41.01
CA ASP A 541 -15.94 -4.22 -40.52
C ASP A 541 -15.38 -5.61 -40.92
N THR A 542 -16.23 -6.42 -41.56
CA THR A 542 -15.98 -7.81 -41.98
C THR A 542 -16.32 -8.08 -43.44
N LEU A 543 -16.82 -7.09 -44.18
CA LEU A 543 -17.20 -7.21 -45.59
C LEU A 543 -16.90 -5.94 -46.39
N LEU A 544 -16.13 -6.12 -47.47
CA LEU A 544 -15.88 -5.13 -48.51
C LEU A 544 -16.40 -5.65 -49.85
N THR A 545 -16.70 -4.73 -50.77
CA THR A 545 -16.94 -5.07 -52.18
C THR A 545 -16.10 -4.18 -53.09
N ALA A 546 -15.68 -4.71 -54.23
CA ALA A 546 -15.01 -3.94 -55.27
C ALA A 546 -15.43 -4.38 -56.66
N GLU A 547 -15.48 -3.43 -57.61
CA GLU A 547 -15.64 -3.76 -59.02
C GLU A 547 -14.29 -4.18 -59.61
N ILE A 548 -14.26 -5.41 -60.13
CA ILE A 548 -13.15 -5.93 -60.94
C ILE A 548 -13.50 -5.64 -62.40
N GLN A 549 -12.63 -4.91 -63.09
CA GLN A 549 -12.86 -4.46 -64.46
C GLN A 549 -12.56 -5.59 -65.44
N SER A 550 -13.14 -5.53 -66.64
CA SER A 550 -12.90 -6.53 -67.68
C SER A 550 -11.43 -6.63 -68.10
N THR A 551 -10.69 -5.52 -68.03
CA THR A 551 -9.26 -5.42 -68.31
C THR A 551 -8.41 -6.23 -67.31
N ASP A 552 -8.85 -6.33 -66.06
CA ASP A 552 -8.13 -7.03 -64.98
C ASP A 552 -8.10 -8.54 -65.17
N VAL A 553 -9.06 -9.07 -65.92
CA VAL A 553 -9.32 -10.49 -66.13
C VAL A 553 -9.30 -10.87 -67.62
N SER A 554 -8.55 -10.08 -68.41
CA SER A 554 -8.41 -10.23 -69.86
C SER A 554 -7.36 -11.27 -70.29
N ALA A 555 -6.52 -11.72 -69.36
CA ALA A 555 -5.52 -12.75 -69.57
C ALA A 555 -5.62 -13.84 -68.48
N ALA A 556 -5.29 -15.07 -68.84
CA ALA A 556 -5.23 -16.16 -67.87
C ALA A 556 -4.02 -15.99 -66.93
N GLY A 557 -4.20 -16.30 -65.66
CA GLY A 557 -3.18 -16.13 -64.64
C GLY A 557 -3.72 -16.20 -63.21
N ASN A 558 -2.82 -16.12 -62.25
CA ASN A 558 -3.11 -16.03 -60.83
C ASN A 558 -2.87 -14.59 -60.38
N PHE A 559 -3.89 -13.96 -59.82
CA PHE A 559 -3.90 -12.55 -59.47
C PHE A 559 -4.02 -12.40 -57.95
N PRO A 560 -2.98 -11.86 -57.28
CA PRO A 560 -3.00 -11.59 -55.85
C PRO A 560 -4.09 -10.57 -55.48
N VAL A 561 -4.82 -10.85 -54.42
CA VAL A 561 -5.83 -9.96 -53.81
C VAL A 561 -5.49 -9.77 -52.35
N TRP A 562 -5.40 -8.51 -51.91
CA TRP A 562 -5.15 -8.14 -50.51
C TRP A 562 -5.84 -6.80 -50.20
N VAL A 563 -5.99 -6.48 -48.92
CA VAL A 563 -6.64 -5.26 -48.44
C VAL A 563 -5.63 -4.39 -47.71
N SER A 564 -5.68 -3.07 -47.93
CA SER A 564 -4.97 -2.08 -47.13
C SER A 564 -5.97 -1.30 -46.30
N THR A 565 -5.67 -1.07 -45.01
CA THR A 565 -6.41 -0.14 -44.15
C THR A 565 -5.40 0.82 -43.52
N GLY A 566 -5.30 2.04 -44.08
CA GLY A 566 -4.20 2.94 -43.76
C GLY A 566 -2.85 2.34 -44.17
N THR A 567 -1.92 2.20 -43.22
CA THR A 567 -0.59 1.61 -43.43
C THR A 567 -0.54 0.09 -43.29
N THR A 568 -1.61 -0.54 -42.79
CA THR A 568 -1.65 -1.99 -42.53
C THR A 568 -2.14 -2.75 -43.76
N LYS A 569 -1.54 -3.91 -44.04
CA LYS A 569 -1.94 -4.82 -45.12
C LYS A 569 -2.43 -6.15 -44.56
N SER A 570 -3.46 -6.72 -45.16
CA SER A 570 -3.94 -8.07 -44.87
C SER A 570 -3.00 -9.14 -45.45
N ASP A 571 -3.30 -10.40 -45.13
CA ASP A 571 -2.86 -11.54 -45.91
C ASP A 571 -3.36 -11.48 -47.37
N THR A 572 -2.80 -12.32 -48.23
CA THR A 572 -3.09 -12.34 -49.67
C THR A 572 -3.83 -13.62 -50.08
N LEU A 573 -4.95 -13.47 -50.79
CA LEU A 573 -5.67 -14.56 -51.47
C LEU A 573 -5.44 -14.50 -52.98
N ILE A 574 -5.64 -15.62 -53.68
CA ILE A 574 -5.40 -15.72 -55.11
C ILE A 574 -6.71 -15.82 -55.87
N TYR A 575 -6.95 -14.88 -56.80
CA TYR A 575 -7.98 -14.97 -57.81
C TYR A 575 -7.43 -15.62 -59.08
N SER A 576 -8.08 -16.66 -59.60
CA SER A 576 -7.60 -17.39 -60.79
C SER A 576 -8.42 -17.04 -62.04
N VAL A 577 -7.77 -16.58 -63.10
CA VAL A 577 -8.36 -16.47 -64.43
C VAL A 577 -7.86 -17.62 -65.29
N VAL A 578 -8.78 -18.40 -65.85
CA VAL A 578 -8.45 -19.61 -66.62
C VAL A 578 -9.05 -19.56 -68.03
N THR A 579 -8.41 -20.20 -69.01
CA THR A 579 -8.98 -20.35 -70.36
C THR A 579 -10.08 -21.41 -70.41
N THR A 580 -9.97 -22.42 -69.56
CA THR A 580 -10.94 -23.50 -69.38
C THR A 580 -11.06 -23.82 -67.89
N LEU A 581 -12.27 -24.15 -67.42
CA LEU A 581 -12.48 -24.49 -66.01
C LEU A 581 -11.82 -25.84 -65.69
N PRO A 582 -11.07 -25.98 -64.57
CA PRO A 582 -10.42 -27.24 -64.20
C PRO A 582 -11.42 -28.38 -64.00
N LYS A 583 -12.57 -28.07 -63.41
CA LYS A 583 -13.69 -28.99 -63.24
C LYS A 583 -14.99 -28.35 -63.75
N PRO A 584 -15.96 -29.16 -64.19
CA PRO A 584 -17.20 -28.63 -64.76
C PRO A 584 -18.10 -28.00 -63.71
N VAL A 585 -18.82 -26.95 -64.12
CA VAL A 585 -20.03 -26.46 -63.45
C VAL A 585 -21.22 -26.98 -64.25
N ARG A 586 -22.14 -27.69 -63.60
CA ARG A 586 -23.28 -28.34 -64.25
C ARG A 586 -24.60 -27.68 -63.84
N PRO A 587 -25.48 -27.34 -64.80
CA PRO A 587 -26.84 -26.96 -64.48
C PRO A 587 -27.63 -28.21 -64.08
N VAL A 588 -28.58 -28.08 -63.16
CA VAL A 588 -29.46 -29.17 -62.73
C VAL A 588 -30.89 -28.66 -62.65
N LEU A 589 -31.82 -29.39 -63.28
CA LEU A 589 -33.24 -29.19 -63.06
C LEU A 589 -33.63 -30.04 -61.87
N GLU A 590 -34.15 -29.41 -60.82
CA GLU A 590 -34.60 -30.13 -59.63
C GLU A 590 -35.97 -30.75 -59.87
N CYS A 591 -36.91 -29.92 -60.34
CA CYS A 591 -38.28 -30.31 -60.61
C CYS A 591 -39.05 -29.19 -61.32
N VAL A 592 -40.23 -29.52 -61.83
CA VAL A 592 -41.19 -28.58 -62.41
C VAL A 592 -42.52 -28.64 -61.65
N ARG A 593 -43.04 -27.48 -61.26
CA ARG A 593 -44.37 -27.34 -60.65
C ARG A 593 -45.37 -26.86 -61.71
N ASN A 594 -46.53 -27.51 -61.80
CA ASN A 594 -47.68 -27.00 -62.54
C ASN A 594 -48.44 -25.99 -61.65
N ASN A 595 -48.75 -24.82 -62.20
CA ASN A 595 -49.40 -23.74 -61.45
C ASN A 595 -50.93 -23.81 -61.50
N GLY A 596 -51.52 -24.70 -62.30
CA GLY A 596 -52.97 -24.89 -62.44
C GLY A 596 -53.65 -23.91 -63.39
N ASP A 597 -52.91 -22.96 -63.96
CA ASP A 597 -53.39 -21.92 -64.88
C ASP A 597 -52.84 -22.08 -66.31
N GLY A 598 -52.21 -23.22 -66.61
CA GLY A 598 -51.52 -23.47 -67.88
C GLY A 598 -50.05 -23.02 -67.90
N THR A 599 -49.55 -22.42 -66.82
CA THR A 599 -48.12 -22.10 -66.64
C THR A 599 -47.43 -23.10 -65.72
N TYR A 600 -46.10 -23.10 -65.79
CA TYR A 600 -45.24 -23.98 -65.01
C TYR A 600 -44.09 -23.17 -64.39
N THR A 601 -43.57 -23.64 -63.25
CA THR A 601 -42.40 -23.07 -62.59
C THR A 601 -41.31 -24.14 -62.48
N ALA A 602 -40.18 -23.90 -63.15
CA ALA A 602 -39.01 -24.77 -63.09
C ALA A 602 -38.06 -24.33 -61.97
N TYR A 603 -37.61 -25.28 -61.15
CA TYR A 603 -36.65 -25.05 -60.07
C TYR A 603 -35.27 -25.53 -60.51
N PHE A 604 -34.32 -24.61 -60.62
CA PHE A 604 -32.97 -24.92 -61.06
C PHE A 604 -31.97 -24.84 -59.91
N GLY A 605 -31.05 -25.78 -59.88
CA GLY A 605 -29.84 -25.73 -59.07
C GLY A 605 -28.62 -26.01 -59.93
N TYR A 606 -27.45 -26.11 -59.31
CA TYR A 606 -26.21 -26.44 -60.02
C TYR A 606 -25.31 -27.33 -59.17
N LYS A 607 -24.29 -27.90 -59.82
CA LYS A 607 -23.15 -28.54 -59.15
C LYS A 607 -21.86 -27.95 -59.68
N ASN A 608 -21.09 -27.29 -58.82
CA ASN A 608 -19.73 -26.86 -59.11
C ASN A 608 -18.76 -27.90 -58.54
N ASP A 609 -18.10 -28.68 -59.41
CA ASP A 609 -17.10 -29.66 -58.97
C ASP A 609 -15.75 -29.01 -58.61
N ASN A 610 -15.54 -27.72 -58.89
CA ASN A 610 -14.34 -26.99 -58.45
C ASN A 610 -14.38 -26.80 -56.93
N THR A 611 -13.21 -26.70 -56.30
CA THR A 611 -13.04 -26.46 -54.86
C THR A 611 -13.22 -24.99 -54.47
N VAL A 612 -13.38 -24.10 -55.45
CA VAL A 612 -13.51 -22.66 -55.28
C VAL A 612 -14.73 -22.12 -56.03
N SER A 613 -15.19 -20.92 -55.68
CA SER A 613 -16.32 -20.30 -56.36
C SER A 613 -15.92 -19.79 -57.75
N VAL A 614 -16.80 -20.00 -58.72
CA VAL A 614 -16.55 -19.65 -60.13
C VAL A 614 -17.55 -18.60 -60.59
N TYR A 615 -17.06 -17.55 -61.22
CA TYR A 615 -17.87 -16.55 -61.92
C TYR A 615 -18.07 -16.93 -63.37
N ILE A 616 -19.33 -17.06 -63.78
CA ILE A 616 -19.74 -17.26 -65.17
C ILE A 616 -20.80 -16.20 -65.48
N PRO A 617 -20.47 -15.19 -66.30
CA PRO A 617 -21.40 -14.12 -66.63
C PRO A 617 -22.56 -14.63 -67.50
N LEU A 618 -23.63 -13.84 -67.57
CA LEU A 618 -24.66 -14.05 -68.57
C LEU A 618 -24.09 -13.95 -69.98
N GLY A 619 -24.62 -14.78 -70.88
CA GLY A 619 -24.24 -14.80 -72.29
C GLY A 619 -24.17 -16.22 -72.83
N SER A 620 -23.35 -16.45 -73.86
CA SER A 620 -23.26 -17.76 -74.52
C SER A 620 -22.93 -18.91 -73.57
N LYS A 621 -22.22 -18.64 -72.46
CA LYS A 621 -21.85 -19.59 -71.41
C LYS A 621 -22.85 -19.69 -70.26
N SER A 622 -23.82 -18.79 -70.11
CA SER A 622 -24.90 -18.88 -69.13
C SER A 622 -26.16 -18.22 -69.69
N LYS A 623 -27.02 -19.01 -70.34
CA LYS A 623 -28.24 -18.52 -71.02
C LYS A 623 -29.40 -19.49 -70.97
N PHE A 624 -30.60 -18.94 -71.01
CA PHE A 624 -31.82 -19.69 -71.32
C PHE A 624 -32.17 -19.66 -72.80
N THR A 625 -32.83 -20.73 -73.28
CA THR A 625 -33.48 -20.81 -74.59
C THR A 625 -34.85 -21.47 -74.40
N PRO A 626 -35.94 -20.90 -74.94
CA PRO A 626 -36.02 -19.66 -75.73
C PRO A 626 -35.79 -18.37 -74.89
N THR A 627 -35.61 -17.25 -75.58
CA THR A 627 -35.37 -15.92 -74.98
C THR A 627 -36.51 -15.49 -74.03
N PRO A 628 -36.24 -14.61 -73.04
CA PRO A 628 -34.97 -13.95 -72.74
C PRO A 628 -33.88 -14.90 -72.22
N GLN A 629 -32.61 -14.56 -72.50
CA GLN A 629 -31.46 -15.33 -72.03
C GLN A 629 -31.27 -15.21 -70.52
N ASP A 630 -31.55 -14.04 -69.97
CA ASP A 630 -31.57 -13.77 -68.53
C ASP A 630 -32.97 -14.05 -67.98
N ARG A 631 -33.03 -14.93 -67.00
CA ARG A 631 -34.24 -15.27 -66.25
C ARG A 631 -33.94 -15.36 -64.75
N GLY A 632 -32.91 -14.65 -64.28
CA GLY A 632 -32.52 -14.62 -62.87
C GLY A 632 -31.54 -15.73 -62.45
N GLN A 633 -30.84 -16.36 -63.39
CA GLN A 633 -29.79 -17.31 -63.05
C GLN A 633 -28.62 -16.64 -62.32
N THR A 634 -28.03 -17.35 -61.34
CA THR A 634 -26.82 -16.87 -60.66
C THR A 634 -25.64 -16.73 -61.61
N ARG A 635 -24.73 -15.83 -61.26
CA ARG A 635 -23.44 -15.62 -61.94
C ARG A 635 -22.25 -16.16 -61.14
N VAL A 636 -22.42 -16.35 -59.83
CA VAL A 636 -21.40 -16.90 -58.93
C VAL A 636 -21.84 -18.29 -58.48
N PHE A 637 -21.00 -19.27 -58.76
CA PHE A 637 -21.24 -20.69 -58.51
C PHE A 637 -20.32 -21.15 -57.39
N LEU A 638 -20.85 -21.26 -56.18
CA LEU A 638 -20.12 -21.75 -55.00
C LEU A 638 -19.76 -23.24 -55.16
N PRO A 639 -18.70 -23.74 -54.51
CA PRO A 639 -18.35 -25.16 -54.55
C PRO A 639 -19.50 -26.09 -54.13
N GLY A 640 -19.54 -27.29 -54.70
CA GLY A 640 -20.47 -28.35 -54.31
C GLY A 640 -21.82 -28.29 -55.02
N ARG A 641 -22.82 -28.97 -54.42
CA ARG A 641 -24.17 -29.10 -54.96
C ARG A 641 -25.10 -28.08 -54.30
N HIS A 642 -25.74 -27.25 -55.12
CA HIS A 642 -26.69 -26.23 -54.68
C HIS A 642 -28.04 -26.49 -55.32
N ASN A 643 -29.05 -26.79 -54.52
CA ASN A 643 -30.38 -27.17 -55.00
C ASN A 643 -31.31 -25.95 -55.01
N ARG A 644 -32.22 -25.87 -56.00
CA ARG A 644 -33.30 -24.86 -56.06
C ARG A 644 -32.82 -23.41 -55.85
N VAL A 645 -31.70 -23.05 -56.46
CA VAL A 645 -31.03 -21.76 -56.32
C VAL A 645 -31.87 -20.62 -56.90
N PHE A 646 -32.61 -20.89 -57.97
CA PHE A 646 -33.53 -19.92 -58.57
C PHE A 646 -34.68 -20.65 -59.29
N THR A 647 -35.72 -19.91 -59.62
CA THR A 647 -36.91 -20.42 -60.31
C THR A 647 -37.21 -19.65 -61.58
N VAL A 648 -37.76 -20.34 -62.58
CA VAL A 648 -38.18 -19.72 -63.83
C VAL A 648 -39.62 -20.13 -64.18
N SER A 649 -40.51 -19.14 -64.33
CA SER A 649 -41.85 -19.36 -64.87
C SER A 649 -41.81 -19.49 -66.39
N PHE A 650 -42.54 -20.47 -66.93
CA PHE A 650 -42.58 -20.79 -68.35
C PHE A 650 -43.90 -21.44 -68.76
N ASN A 651 -44.09 -21.66 -70.06
CA ASN A 651 -45.35 -22.11 -70.66
C ASN A 651 -45.47 -23.64 -70.82
N GLY A 652 -44.56 -24.43 -70.25
CA GLY A 652 -44.51 -25.89 -70.41
C GLY A 652 -43.71 -26.40 -71.61
N SER A 653 -43.36 -25.54 -72.58
CA SER A 653 -42.45 -25.92 -73.67
C SER A 653 -41.00 -26.07 -73.18
N ASN A 654 -40.13 -26.67 -74.00
CA ASN A 654 -38.74 -26.89 -73.61
C ASN A 654 -38.02 -25.58 -73.26
N LEU A 655 -37.62 -25.45 -71.99
CA LEU A 655 -36.81 -24.38 -71.45
C LEU A 655 -35.42 -24.95 -71.12
N VAL A 656 -34.41 -24.54 -71.89
CA VAL A 656 -33.04 -25.06 -71.77
C VAL A 656 -32.14 -24.04 -71.10
N TRP A 657 -31.53 -24.38 -69.98
CA TRP A 657 -30.43 -23.62 -69.38
C TRP A 657 -29.09 -24.17 -69.87
N THR A 658 -28.35 -23.39 -70.65
CA THR A 658 -26.96 -23.68 -71.00
C THR A 658 -26.03 -23.06 -69.97
N LEU A 659 -25.16 -23.86 -69.36
CA LEU A 659 -24.11 -23.43 -68.43
C LEU A 659 -22.77 -24.06 -68.82
N ASN A 660 -21.84 -23.21 -69.26
CA ASN A 660 -20.49 -23.52 -69.74
C ASN A 660 -20.42 -24.78 -70.62
N GLY A 661 -21.26 -24.83 -71.67
CA GLY A 661 -21.31 -25.94 -72.62
C GLY A 661 -22.15 -27.15 -72.21
N ARG A 662 -22.74 -27.13 -71.00
CA ARG A 662 -23.68 -28.16 -70.52
C ARG A 662 -25.10 -27.62 -70.49
N THR A 663 -26.09 -28.50 -70.55
CA THR A 663 -27.50 -28.10 -70.56
C THR A 663 -28.32 -28.83 -69.52
N SER A 664 -29.37 -28.17 -69.04
CA SER A 664 -30.48 -28.79 -68.30
C SER A 664 -31.79 -28.28 -68.90
N THR A 665 -32.76 -29.16 -69.13
CA THR A 665 -33.99 -28.84 -69.85
C THR A 665 -35.21 -29.09 -68.98
N ALA A 666 -36.04 -28.07 -68.79
CA ALA A 666 -37.36 -28.16 -68.19
C ALA A 666 -38.44 -28.20 -69.26
N SER A 667 -39.50 -28.95 -69.00
CA SER A 667 -40.70 -29.06 -69.82
C SER A 667 -41.87 -29.48 -68.93
N SER A 668 -43.10 -29.44 -69.45
CA SER A 668 -44.28 -29.99 -68.78
C SER A 668 -44.18 -31.49 -68.48
N ASN A 669 -43.28 -32.21 -69.17
CA ASN A 669 -43.02 -33.64 -68.98
C ASN A 669 -41.84 -33.92 -68.01
N SER A 670 -41.21 -32.89 -67.46
CA SER A 670 -40.13 -33.04 -66.49
C SER A 670 -40.66 -33.54 -65.15
N ALA A 671 -39.77 -34.09 -64.30
CA ALA A 671 -40.16 -34.60 -62.99
C ALA A 671 -40.91 -33.54 -62.16
N PRO A 672 -42.10 -33.87 -61.62
CA PRO A 672 -42.88 -32.92 -60.82
C PRO A 672 -42.18 -32.61 -59.50
N CYS A 673 -42.42 -31.42 -58.95
CA CYS A 673 -41.95 -31.11 -57.61
C CYS A 673 -42.77 -31.90 -56.57
N ASN A 674 -42.06 -32.70 -55.77
CA ASN A 674 -42.61 -33.32 -54.56
C ASN A 674 -42.80 -32.29 -53.45
#